data_AF-A0AA38XJQ2-F1
#
_entry.id   AF-A0AA38XJQ2-F1
#
_cell.length_a   1.000
_cell.length_b   1.000
_cell.length_c   1.000
_cell.angle_alpha   90.00
_cell.angle_beta   90.00
_cell.angle_gamma   90.00
#
_symmetry.space_group_name_H-M   'P 1'
#
loop_
_entity.id
_entity.type
_entity.pdbx_description
1 polymer ?
#
loop_
_entity_poly.entity_id
_entity_poly.type
_entity_poly.pdbx_seq_one_letter_code
_entity_poly.pdbx_strand_id
1 'polypeptide(L)'
;MSSTLITNARLVNEGRTFEGDLRIENDRIAQIGKGLTPRDGEQVVDAAGRWLLPGMIDDQVHFREPGLTHKGDIASESAAAVAGGLTSFMDMPNTNPPTLDSTILEAKYELARGRAWANYGFYHGASNDNLDAIRALDPKKAPGVKVFMGASTGNMLVDNPETLDAIFRECPTPIITHCEDTPMIDANLKAFQEKYGDALTPEMHPDIRSRDACIKSTRLAMSLARKHGTRLHVLHISTADELALFEKGPLIRADGSRKQITAETCVHFLHFARPDYATKGNLIKCNPAIKDVADREAITAALADDVLDVLATDHAPHTWEEKQKPYAQAPSGLPLVQYALVAALERVHEGKLTREQVVQKFAHAPAQLFDVEERGFLREGYFADLVMVEDVPFTVKREDVLSKCGWSPFEGTTFRSRVASTWVNGQRVWDGTHDLRPLMRSALVFGALLLAAPLFPAPAAKAQDGIGDLIDSRVVFPASASQGALVIGKVPAGSSVRYAGRELRVSGYGSVVFGIGRDEKGPLLVQIRRPDGGSETAAISVTPRDWPTERVNGVPPKTVNPPPAIAERIKREQAQVTAARVRDDNRTDFTQTFIWPVQGRISGRFGNARVYNGQPGAGHSGMDIAVPTGTPVKAPAAGVVTFAGPDLYLTGGTLLLDHGFGVSSNFLHLSRIDVKVGDRVEQGQVIAAVGATGRATGPHLHWGMNWFDTRIDPLLVLERK
;
A
#
# COMPACT_ATOMS: atom_id res chain seq x y z
N MET A 1 -2.96 37.68 -18.42
CA MET A 1 -3.43 36.34 -18.06
C MET A 1 -3.22 35.44 -19.27
N SER A 2 -2.75 34.21 -19.11
CA SER A 2 -2.60 33.31 -20.26
C SER A 2 -3.99 32.83 -20.70
N SER A 3 -4.32 33.02 -21.98
CA SER A 3 -5.54 32.50 -22.59
C SER A 3 -5.14 31.67 -23.81
N THR A 4 -5.83 30.55 -24.01
CA THR A 4 -5.61 29.64 -25.14
C THR A 4 -6.93 29.38 -25.85
N LEU A 5 -6.97 29.58 -27.16
CA LEU A 5 -8.08 29.19 -28.01
C LEU A 5 -7.72 27.93 -28.80
N ILE A 6 -8.44 26.84 -28.57
CA ILE A 6 -8.39 25.63 -29.38
C ILE A 6 -9.45 25.74 -30.46
N THR A 7 -9.06 25.75 -31.74
CA THR A 7 -9.99 25.88 -32.87
C THR A 7 -10.15 24.59 -33.65
N ASN A 8 -11.25 24.44 -34.40
CA ASN A 8 -11.49 23.34 -35.35
C ASN A 8 -11.42 21.94 -34.74
N ALA A 9 -11.89 21.78 -33.50
CA ALA A 9 -11.89 20.48 -32.81
C ALA A 9 -13.19 19.70 -33.07
N ARG A 10 -13.11 18.37 -32.94
CA ARG A 10 -14.27 17.49 -32.77
C ARG A 10 -14.43 17.20 -31.28
N LEU A 11 -15.31 17.93 -30.61
CA LEU A 11 -15.56 17.79 -29.19
C LEU A 11 -16.45 16.57 -28.93
N VAL A 12 -16.10 15.78 -27.92
CA VAL A 12 -16.92 14.65 -27.45
C VAL A 12 -17.27 14.88 -25.98
N ASN A 13 -18.55 15.04 -25.69
CA ASN A 13 -19.04 15.32 -24.35
C ASN A 13 -20.51 14.94 -24.23
N GLU A 14 -20.89 14.34 -23.10
CA GLU A 14 -22.29 14.09 -22.71
C GLU A 14 -23.10 13.35 -23.79
N GLY A 15 -22.53 12.26 -24.32
CA GLY A 15 -23.22 11.44 -25.32
C GLY A 15 -23.24 12.03 -26.73
N ARG A 16 -22.49 13.11 -26.99
CA ARG A 16 -22.52 13.84 -28.27
C ARG A 16 -21.12 14.10 -28.81
N THR A 17 -21.00 13.99 -30.13
CA THR A 17 -19.87 14.54 -30.91
C THR A 17 -20.33 15.77 -31.68
N PHE A 18 -19.57 16.86 -31.62
CA PHE A 18 -19.83 18.07 -32.40
C PHE A 18 -18.55 18.84 -32.73
N GLU A 19 -18.55 19.56 -33.84
CA GLU A 19 -17.44 20.46 -34.20
C GLU A 19 -17.55 21.78 -33.44
N GLY A 20 -16.41 22.32 -33.01
CA GLY A 20 -16.35 23.61 -32.33
C GLY A 20 -14.96 24.02 -31.89
N ASP A 21 -14.93 25.15 -31.21
CA ASP A 21 -13.77 25.79 -30.62
C ASP A 21 -13.96 25.87 -29.11
N LEU A 22 -12.86 25.81 -28.36
CA LEU A 22 -12.86 25.89 -26.90
C LEU A 22 -11.80 26.91 -26.45
N ARG A 23 -12.24 27.90 -25.67
CA ARG A 23 -11.38 28.90 -25.06
C ARG A 23 -11.08 28.54 -23.60
N ILE A 24 -9.80 28.57 -23.27
CA ILE A 24 -9.27 28.45 -21.92
C ILE A 24 -8.88 29.85 -21.45
N GLU A 25 -9.35 30.24 -20.27
CA GLU A 25 -8.94 31.46 -19.60
C GLU A 25 -8.56 31.12 -18.16
N ASN A 26 -7.33 31.46 -17.77
CA ASN A 26 -6.72 31.00 -16.52
C ASN A 26 -6.69 29.46 -16.47
N ASP A 27 -7.39 28.85 -15.53
CA ASP A 27 -7.49 27.40 -15.34
C ASP A 27 -8.81 26.78 -15.82
N ARG A 28 -9.71 27.60 -16.41
CA ARG A 28 -11.09 27.22 -16.72
C ARG A 28 -11.38 27.18 -18.21
N ILE A 29 -12.38 26.37 -18.57
CA ILE A 29 -13.10 26.44 -19.84
C ILE A 29 -13.96 27.71 -19.78
N ALA A 30 -13.53 28.76 -20.47
CA ALA A 30 -14.21 30.05 -20.43
C ALA A 30 -15.35 30.12 -21.44
N GLN A 31 -15.19 29.47 -22.60
CA GLN A 31 -16.19 29.52 -23.67
C GLN A 31 -16.10 28.30 -24.58
N ILE A 32 -17.24 27.73 -24.98
CA ILE A 32 -17.35 26.72 -26.03
C ILE A 32 -18.27 27.26 -27.13
N GLY A 33 -17.84 27.22 -28.39
CA GLY A 33 -18.63 27.80 -29.48
C GLY A 33 -18.17 27.35 -30.86
N LYS A 34 -18.68 28.01 -31.89
CA LYS A 34 -18.22 27.85 -33.27
C LYS A 34 -17.73 29.18 -33.81
N GLY A 35 -16.59 29.18 -34.50
CA GLY A 35 -16.03 30.38 -35.11
C GLY A 35 -15.58 31.41 -34.06
N LEU A 36 -15.06 30.95 -32.93
CA LEU A 36 -14.47 31.84 -31.94
C LEU A 36 -13.25 32.54 -32.55
N THR A 37 -13.21 33.87 -32.48
CA THR A 37 -12.09 34.64 -33.01
C THR A 37 -10.98 34.76 -31.96
N PRO A 38 -9.68 34.64 -32.34
CA PRO A 38 -8.57 34.90 -31.44
C PRO A 38 -8.62 36.32 -30.86
N ARG A 39 -8.33 36.47 -29.57
CA ARG A 39 -8.13 37.75 -28.88
C ARG A 39 -6.66 38.17 -28.95
N ASP A 40 -6.38 39.46 -28.75
CA ASP A 40 -5.00 39.96 -28.71
C ASP A 40 -4.18 39.25 -27.63
N GLY A 41 -3.04 38.67 -28.02
CA GLY A 41 -2.15 37.93 -27.12
C GLY A 41 -2.64 36.53 -26.70
N GLU A 42 -3.75 36.04 -27.26
CA GLU A 42 -4.26 34.69 -27.04
C GLU A 42 -3.44 33.65 -27.82
N GLN A 43 -3.02 32.57 -27.14
CA GLN A 43 -2.38 31.46 -27.82
C GLN A 43 -3.43 30.68 -28.63
N VAL A 44 -3.17 30.47 -29.92
CA VAL A 44 -4.09 29.69 -30.78
C VAL A 44 -3.52 28.30 -31.03
N VAL A 45 -4.33 27.27 -30.81
CA VAL A 45 -4.02 25.87 -31.10
C VAL A 45 -5.04 25.36 -32.10
N ASP A 46 -4.62 25.15 -33.35
CA ASP A 46 -5.49 24.52 -34.35
C ASP A 46 -5.56 23.01 -34.12
N ALA A 47 -6.72 22.51 -33.71
CA ALA A 47 -6.95 21.08 -33.55
C ALA A 47 -6.97 20.37 -34.90
N ALA A 48 -7.21 21.06 -36.03
CA ALA A 48 -7.22 20.49 -37.38
C ALA A 48 -8.09 19.23 -37.51
N GLY A 49 -9.29 19.26 -36.91
CA GLY A 49 -10.25 18.15 -36.93
C GLY A 49 -9.95 17.03 -35.93
N ARG A 50 -8.91 17.16 -35.08
CA ARG A 50 -8.63 16.21 -33.99
C ARG A 50 -9.72 16.21 -32.94
N TRP A 51 -9.77 15.12 -32.18
CA TRP A 51 -10.75 14.90 -31.13
C TRP A 51 -10.33 15.62 -29.86
N LEU A 52 -11.22 16.42 -29.27
CA LEU A 52 -11.00 17.06 -27.97
C LEU A 52 -11.98 16.46 -26.97
N LEU A 53 -11.45 15.84 -25.92
CA LEU A 53 -12.19 15.12 -24.90
C LEU A 53 -11.92 15.77 -23.53
N PRO A 54 -12.81 15.60 -22.54
CA PRO A 54 -12.40 15.82 -21.15
C PRO A 54 -11.27 14.84 -20.80
N GLY A 55 -10.31 15.29 -20.01
CA GLY A 55 -9.22 14.42 -19.55
C GLY A 55 -9.74 13.27 -18.69
N MET A 56 -9.08 12.12 -18.77
CA MET A 56 -9.46 10.94 -18.00
C MET A 56 -9.25 11.16 -16.50
N ILE A 57 -10.22 10.72 -15.70
CA ILE A 57 -10.16 10.62 -14.25
C ILE A 57 -10.04 9.12 -13.92
N ASP A 58 -8.83 8.69 -13.59
CA ASP A 58 -8.55 7.29 -13.26
C ASP A 58 -8.78 7.06 -11.76
N ASP A 59 -9.80 6.29 -11.42
CA ASP A 59 -10.20 6.08 -10.03
C ASP A 59 -9.43 4.95 -9.33
N GLN A 60 -8.48 4.30 -10.02
CA GLN A 60 -7.65 3.26 -9.44
C GLN A 60 -6.22 3.25 -9.99
N VAL A 61 -5.30 3.86 -9.23
CA VAL A 61 -3.85 3.75 -9.45
C VAL A 61 -3.10 3.36 -8.17
N HIS A 62 -1.89 2.83 -8.35
CA HIS A 62 -0.93 2.50 -7.30
C HIS A 62 0.45 3.07 -7.63
N PHE A 63 0.70 4.34 -7.32
CA PHE A 63 1.95 5.05 -7.60
C PHE A 63 3.09 4.71 -6.64
N ARG A 64 2.85 3.81 -5.67
CA ARG A 64 3.89 3.17 -4.83
C ARG A 64 4.65 4.10 -3.88
N GLU A 65 4.15 5.31 -3.64
CA GLU A 65 4.78 6.29 -2.75
C GLU A 65 3.85 6.67 -1.59
N PRO A 66 4.31 6.56 -0.32
CA PRO A 66 5.67 6.29 0.14
C PRO A 66 6.09 4.81 0.18
N GLY A 67 7.40 4.60 0.33
CA GLY A 67 8.02 3.33 0.76
C GLY A 67 8.27 2.25 -0.29
N LEU A 68 7.66 2.34 -1.48
CA LEU A 68 7.87 1.39 -2.58
C LEU A 68 8.37 2.09 -3.85
N THR A 69 9.08 3.22 -3.69
CA THR A 69 9.43 4.16 -4.76
C THR A 69 10.41 3.63 -5.82
N HIS A 70 11.02 2.47 -5.59
CA HIS A 70 11.83 1.79 -6.60
C HIS A 70 10.96 1.19 -7.73
N LYS A 71 9.65 1.03 -7.51
CA LYS A 71 8.69 0.50 -8.49
C LYS A 71 8.04 1.59 -9.35
N GLY A 72 7.79 2.74 -8.75
CA GLY A 72 7.07 3.89 -9.28
C GLY A 72 6.98 4.97 -8.20
N ASP A 73 6.74 6.22 -8.56
CA ASP A 73 6.48 7.29 -7.58
C ASP A 73 5.49 8.32 -8.16
N ILE A 74 4.94 9.20 -7.32
CA ILE A 74 3.88 10.13 -7.75
C ILE A 74 4.33 10.98 -8.94
N ALA A 75 5.59 11.42 -8.96
CA ALA A 75 6.11 12.26 -10.02
C ALA A 75 6.22 11.51 -11.36
N SER A 76 6.85 10.34 -11.36
CA SER A 76 7.05 9.53 -12.57
C SER A 76 5.74 8.97 -13.12
N GLU A 77 4.87 8.44 -12.27
CA GLU A 77 3.65 7.79 -12.73
C GLU A 77 2.57 8.81 -13.13
N SER A 78 2.50 9.99 -12.49
CA SER A 78 1.62 11.06 -12.98
C SER A 78 2.12 11.70 -14.28
N ALA A 79 3.44 11.75 -14.51
CA ALA A 79 4.00 12.13 -15.80
C ALA A 79 3.59 11.15 -16.91
N ALA A 80 3.66 9.85 -16.63
CA ALA A 80 3.16 8.81 -17.53
C ALA A 80 1.64 8.94 -17.76
N ALA A 81 0.87 9.29 -16.72
CA ALA A 81 -0.57 9.50 -16.81
C ALA A 81 -0.93 10.64 -17.75
N VAL A 82 -0.29 11.82 -17.64
CA VAL A 82 -0.60 12.96 -18.53
C VAL A 82 -0.21 12.69 -19.97
N ALA A 83 0.86 11.94 -20.24
CA ALA A 83 1.19 11.49 -21.59
C ALA A 83 0.13 10.55 -22.18
N GLY A 84 -0.60 9.82 -21.32
CA GLY A 84 -1.73 8.97 -21.68
C GLY A 84 -3.08 9.69 -21.74
N GLY A 85 -3.13 11.01 -21.51
CA GLY A 85 -4.38 11.78 -21.51
C GLY A 85 -5.16 11.77 -20.19
N LEU A 86 -4.56 11.25 -19.11
CA LEU A 86 -5.14 11.31 -17.77
C LEU A 86 -4.78 12.63 -17.11
N THR A 87 -5.80 13.35 -16.65
CA THR A 87 -5.65 14.65 -16.00
C THR A 87 -5.93 14.59 -14.51
N SER A 88 -6.55 13.51 -14.03
CA SER A 88 -6.79 13.27 -12.61
C SER A 88 -6.61 11.79 -12.26
N PHE A 89 -6.11 11.50 -11.05
CA PHE A 89 -5.99 10.13 -10.55
C PHE A 89 -6.43 10.00 -9.09
N MET A 90 -6.86 8.81 -8.69
CA MET A 90 -7.17 8.43 -7.31
C MET A 90 -6.27 7.26 -6.90
N ASP A 91 -5.31 7.55 -6.03
CA ASP A 91 -4.28 6.58 -5.66
C ASP A 91 -4.65 5.77 -4.41
N MET A 92 -4.41 4.46 -4.49
CA MET A 92 -4.83 3.44 -3.53
C MET A 92 -3.96 3.44 -2.26
N PRO A 93 -4.48 2.95 -1.12
CA PRO A 93 -3.85 3.14 0.19
C PRO A 93 -2.77 2.10 0.54
N ASN A 94 -2.51 1.10 -0.31
CA ASN A 94 -1.54 0.01 -0.09
C ASN A 94 -0.09 0.45 -0.37
N THR A 95 0.32 1.58 0.19
CA THR A 95 1.71 2.07 0.24
C THR A 95 2.42 1.54 1.49
N ASN A 96 3.67 1.95 1.71
CA ASN A 96 4.41 1.62 2.93
C ASN A 96 4.90 2.90 3.63
N PRO A 97 4.28 3.33 4.74
CA PRO A 97 3.13 2.70 5.40
C PRO A 97 1.83 2.82 4.58
N PRO A 98 0.82 1.97 4.85
CA PRO A 98 -0.48 2.09 4.23
C PRO A 98 -1.24 3.32 4.75
N THR A 99 -2.10 3.91 3.92
CA THR A 99 -2.88 5.12 4.24
C THR A 99 -4.10 4.79 5.10
N LEU A 100 -3.88 4.41 6.38
CA LEU A 100 -4.92 3.92 7.30
C LEU A 100 -5.44 4.96 8.30
N ASP A 101 -4.96 6.19 8.23
CA ASP A 101 -5.43 7.31 9.06
C ASP A 101 -5.29 8.64 8.32
N SER A 102 -5.96 9.68 8.84
CA SER A 102 -5.98 11.03 8.26
C SER A 102 -4.60 11.70 8.25
N THR A 103 -3.69 11.36 9.16
CA THR A 103 -2.33 11.92 9.18
C THR A 103 -1.51 11.39 8.01
N ILE A 104 -1.55 10.08 7.75
CA ILE A 104 -0.88 9.48 6.60
C ILE A 104 -1.53 9.96 5.29
N LEU A 105 -2.85 10.11 5.27
CA LEU A 105 -3.58 10.65 4.14
C LEU A 105 -3.12 12.07 3.79
N GLU A 106 -3.08 12.98 4.77
CA GLU A 106 -2.63 14.35 4.57
C GLU A 106 -1.15 14.41 4.19
N ALA A 107 -0.29 13.60 4.82
CA ALA A 107 1.12 13.50 4.45
C ALA A 107 1.31 13.10 2.98
N LYS A 108 0.40 12.30 2.42
CA LYS A 108 0.41 11.92 1.00
C LYS A 108 -0.04 13.07 0.08
N TYR A 109 -1.02 13.87 0.49
CA TYR A 109 -1.38 15.12 -0.19
C TYR A 109 -0.21 16.13 -0.21
N GLU A 110 0.51 16.28 0.90
CA GLU A 110 1.71 17.09 1.01
C GLU A 110 2.83 16.58 0.09
N LEU A 111 3.06 15.27 0.08
CA LEU A 111 4.07 14.61 -0.74
C LEU A 111 3.84 14.81 -2.24
N ALA A 112 2.58 14.87 -2.68
CA ALA A 112 2.21 15.08 -4.08
C ALA A 112 2.34 16.55 -4.52
N ARG A 113 2.25 17.49 -3.57
CA ARG A 113 2.20 18.93 -3.85
C ARG A 113 3.46 19.38 -4.60
N GLY A 114 3.26 19.99 -5.76
CA GLY A 114 4.36 20.47 -6.62
C GLY A 114 5.18 19.38 -7.30
N ARG A 115 4.81 18.10 -7.15
CA ARG A 115 5.49 16.94 -7.76
C ARG A 115 4.61 16.17 -8.74
N ALA A 116 3.30 16.14 -8.50
CA ALA A 116 2.35 15.51 -9.41
C ALA A 116 2.19 16.33 -10.70
N TRP A 117 1.98 15.64 -11.83
CA TRP A 117 1.71 16.23 -13.14
C TRP A 117 0.23 16.33 -13.48
N ALA A 118 -0.60 15.51 -12.83
CA ALA A 118 -2.06 15.47 -12.91
C ALA A 118 -2.68 15.91 -11.57
N ASN A 119 -3.99 16.21 -11.55
CA ASN A 119 -4.74 16.40 -10.30
C ASN A 119 -4.85 15.08 -9.54
N TYR A 120 -5.02 15.12 -8.22
CA TYR A 120 -4.87 13.94 -7.37
C TYR A 120 -5.86 13.86 -6.21
N GLY A 121 -6.32 12.64 -5.94
CA GLY A 121 -7.01 12.24 -4.71
C GLY A 121 -6.39 10.96 -4.15
N PHE A 122 -6.56 10.72 -2.85
CA PHE A 122 -6.01 9.54 -2.18
C PHE A 122 -7.09 8.83 -1.37
N TYR A 123 -7.24 7.52 -1.59
CA TYR A 123 -8.16 6.71 -0.78
C TYR A 123 -7.64 6.57 0.65
N HIS A 124 -8.58 6.56 1.60
CA HIS A 124 -8.30 6.03 2.92
C HIS A 124 -8.43 4.50 2.87
N GLY A 125 -7.55 3.77 3.55
CA GLY A 125 -7.58 2.32 3.63
C GLY A 125 -8.35 1.80 4.83
N ALA A 126 -8.80 0.55 4.73
CA ALA A 126 -9.33 -0.20 5.85
C ALA A 126 -8.41 -1.34 6.27
N SER A 127 -8.44 -1.64 7.55
CA SER A 127 -7.80 -2.77 8.22
C SER A 127 -8.75 -3.29 9.31
N ASN A 128 -8.40 -4.42 9.92
CA ASN A 128 -9.20 -4.94 11.04
C ASN A 128 -9.18 -4.02 12.28
N ASP A 129 -8.24 -3.06 12.37
CA ASP A 129 -7.91 -2.35 13.60
C ASP A 129 -8.13 -0.82 13.53
N ASN A 130 -8.60 -0.26 12.40
CA ASN A 130 -8.69 1.20 12.18
C ASN A 130 -10.13 1.74 11.99
N LEU A 131 -11.15 1.04 12.49
CA LEU A 131 -12.55 1.46 12.37
C LEU A 131 -12.80 2.88 12.90
N ASP A 132 -12.16 3.27 14.00
CA ASP A 132 -12.30 4.63 14.56
C ASP A 132 -11.73 5.72 13.64
N ALA A 133 -10.64 5.42 12.91
CA ALA A 133 -10.10 6.34 11.90
C ALA A 133 -11.06 6.48 10.71
N ILE A 134 -11.68 5.37 10.27
CA ILE A 134 -12.70 5.38 9.21
C ILE A 134 -13.91 6.23 9.62
N ARG A 135 -14.41 6.07 10.86
CA ARG A 135 -15.53 6.88 11.40
C ARG A 135 -15.21 8.38 11.43
N ALA A 136 -13.96 8.73 11.72
CA ALA A 136 -13.50 10.10 11.85
C ALA A 136 -13.07 10.75 10.52
N LEU A 137 -13.11 10.01 9.41
CA LEU A 137 -12.69 10.51 8.09
C LEU A 137 -13.61 11.65 7.65
N ASP A 138 -13.02 12.82 7.34
CA ASP A 138 -13.71 13.88 6.62
C ASP A 138 -14.04 13.39 5.20
N PRO A 139 -15.33 13.28 4.83
CA PRO A 139 -15.71 12.75 3.53
C PRO A 139 -15.25 13.59 2.34
N LYS A 140 -14.80 14.83 2.56
CA LYS A 140 -14.24 15.69 1.51
C LYS A 140 -12.75 15.46 1.25
N LYS A 141 -12.05 14.76 2.15
CA LYS A 141 -10.60 14.55 2.10
C LYS A 141 -10.20 13.29 1.33
N ALA A 142 -11.13 12.38 1.04
CA ALA A 142 -10.86 11.15 0.30
C ALA A 142 -12.04 10.80 -0.62
N PRO A 143 -11.79 10.25 -1.82
CA PRO A 143 -12.85 9.75 -2.71
C PRO A 143 -13.67 8.63 -2.07
N GLY A 144 -13.06 7.85 -1.18
CA GLY A 144 -13.74 6.84 -0.38
C GLY A 144 -12.80 6.03 0.49
N VAL A 145 -13.34 4.94 1.04
CA VAL A 145 -12.56 3.95 1.82
C VAL A 145 -12.36 2.69 0.99
N LYS A 146 -11.10 2.35 0.71
CA LYS A 146 -10.72 1.11 0.03
C LYS A 146 -10.59 -0.04 1.02
N VAL A 147 -11.39 -1.08 0.82
CA VAL A 147 -11.40 -2.33 1.58
C VAL A 147 -10.89 -3.46 0.69
N PHE A 148 -9.88 -4.20 1.16
CA PHE A 148 -9.47 -5.44 0.52
C PHE A 148 -10.18 -6.60 1.20
N MET A 149 -11.22 -7.13 0.56
CA MET A 149 -11.96 -8.31 1.03
C MET A 149 -11.27 -9.62 0.63
N GLY A 150 -10.19 -9.51 -0.16
CA GLY A 150 -9.37 -10.58 -0.66
C GLY A 150 -7.94 -10.16 -0.94
N ALA A 151 -7.01 -11.11 -0.88
CA ALA A 151 -5.62 -11.03 -1.38
C ALA A 151 -4.94 -9.66 -1.24
N SER A 152 -4.76 -9.24 -0.01
CA SER A 152 -3.94 -8.09 0.31
C SER A 152 -2.56 -8.53 0.81
N THR A 153 -1.56 -7.68 0.58
CA THR A 153 -0.24 -7.78 1.19
C THR A 153 -0.18 -6.86 2.41
N GLY A 154 0.22 -7.37 3.57
CA GLY A 154 0.32 -6.59 4.81
C GLY A 154 -1.02 -6.45 5.57
N ASN A 155 -1.09 -5.51 6.51
CA ASN A 155 -2.21 -5.36 7.48
C ASN A 155 -3.48 -4.71 6.90
N MET A 156 -3.79 -4.88 5.61
CA MET A 156 -4.98 -4.28 4.98
C MET A 156 -6.01 -5.30 4.47
N LEU A 157 -5.78 -6.59 4.66
CA LEU A 157 -6.85 -7.58 4.50
C LEU A 157 -7.85 -7.36 5.64
N VAL A 158 -9.13 -7.19 5.30
CA VAL A 158 -10.22 -7.12 6.28
C VAL A 158 -11.00 -8.43 6.21
N ASP A 159 -10.59 -9.39 7.03
CA ASP A 159 -11.15 -10.75 7.10
C ASP A 159 -11.98 -11.02 8.36
N ASN A 160 -11.97 -10.09 9.33
CA ASN A 160 -12.86 -10.17 10.48
C ASN A 160 -14.31 -9.77 10.07
N PRO A 161 -15.30 -10.69 10.16
CA PRO A 161 -16.66 -10.41 9.71
C PRO A 161 -17.34 -9.27 10.49
N GLU A 162 -17.09 -9.15 11.79
CA GLU A 162 -17.67 -8.10 12.63
C GLU A 162 -17.13 -6.71 12.26
N THR A 163 -15.81 -6.60 12.04
CA THR A 163 -15.17 -5.37 11.58
C THR A 163 -15.65 -5.01 10.18
N LEU A 164 -15.73 -5.97 9.26
CA LEU A 164 -16.22 -5.72 7.92
C LEU A 164 -17.68 -5.23 7.93
N ASP A 165 -18.56 -5.85 8.71
CA ASP A 165 -19.94 -5.39 8.90
C ASP A 165 -20.00 -3.97 9.49
N ALA A 166 -19.14 -3.66 10.46
CA ALA A 166 -19.06 -2.34 11.08
C ALA A 166 -18.56 -1.26 10.11
N ILE A 167 -17.56 -1.56 9.28
CA ILE A 167 -17.07 -0.64 8.23
C ILE A 167 -18.22 -0.30 7.27
N PHE A 168 -18.94 -1.30 6.76
CA PHE A 168 -20.08 -1.05 5.86
C PHE A 168 -21.20 -0.25 6.52
N ARG A 169 -21.42 -0.44 7.82
CA ARG A 169 -22.43 0.30 8.58
C ARG A 169 -22.05 1.76 8.85
N GLU A 170 -20.76 2.06 9.03
CA GLU A 170 -20.32 3.29 9.69
C GLU A 170 -19.40 4.18 8.84
N CYS A 171 -19.00 3.73 7.65
CA CYS A 171 -18.16 4.51 6.74
C CYS A 171 -18.91 5.77 6.22
N PRO A 172 -18.32 6.97 6.37
CA PRO A 172 -18.96 8.23 5.97
C PRO A 172 -18.88 8.51 4.45
N THR A 173 -18.08 7.74 3.73
CA THR A 173 -17.84 7.87 2.28
C THR A 173 -18.25 6.59 1.53
N PRO A 174 -18.27 6.60 0.19
CA PRO A 174 -18.39 5.36 -0.57
C PRO A 174 -17.31 4.35 -0.16
N ILE A 175 -17.68 3.07 -0.14
CA ILE A 175 -16.76 1.95 0.06
C ILE A 175 -16.37 1.40 -1.30
N ILE A 176 -15.07 1.23 -1.49
CA ILE A 176 -14.48 0.70 -2.71
C ILE A 176 -13.85 -0.66 -2.36
N THR A 177 -14.16 -1.71 -3.12
CA THR A 177 -13.75 -3.08 -2.75
C THR A 177 -12.89 -3.74 -3.81
N HIS A 178 -11.83 -4.42 -3.36
CA HIS A 178 -11.25 -5.54 -4.10
C HIS A 178 -11.93 -6.82 -3.65
N CYS A 179 -12.55 -7.55 -4.59
CA CYS A 179 -13.39 -8.71 -4.30
C CYS A 179 -12.81 -10.00 -4.87
N GLU A 180 -12.10 -10.77 -4.04
CA GLU A 180 -11.75 -12.17 -4.32
C GLU A 180 -11.74 -12.98 -3.00
N ASP A 181 -12.30 -14.19 -2.97
CA ASP A 181 -12.34 -15.00 -1.74
C ASP A 181 -10.98 -15.63 -1.43
N THR A 182 -10.23 -15.05 -0.47
CA THR A 182 -8.90 -15.57 -0.05
C THR A 182 -8.92 -17.06 0.34
N PRO A 183 -9.88 -17.57 1.14
CA PRO A 183 -9.91 -19.00 1.48
C PRO A 183 -9.99 -19.92 0.26
N MET A 184 -10.79 -19.57 -0.75
CA MET A 184 -10.86 -20.33 -2.01
C MET A 184 -9.58 -20.22 -2.82
N ILE A 185 -8.97 -19.03 -2.90
CA ILE A 185 -7.69 -18.84 -3.59
C ILE A 185 -6.60 -19.68 -2.95
N ASP A 186 -6.49 -19.68 -1.62
CA ASP A 186 -5.48 -20.45 -0.88
C ASP A 186 -5.69 -21.95 -1.07
N ALA A 187 -6.94 -22.42 -1.06
CA ALA A 187 -7.28 -23.81 -1.34
C ALA A 187 -6.89 -24.21 -2.77
N ASN A 188 -7.20 -23.37 -3.77
CA ASN A 188 -6.83 -23.61 -5.16
C ASN A 188 -5.32 -23.59 -5.34
N LEU A 189 -4.63 -22.60 -4.79
CA LEU A 189 -3.17 -22.49 -4.85
C LEU A 189 -2.52 -23.73 -4.25
N LYS A 190 -2.98 -24.18 -3.08
CA LYS A 190 -2.49 -25.41 -2.45
C LYS A 190 -2.68 -26.62 -3.36
N ALA A 191 -3.86 -26.81 -3.93
CA ALA A 191 -4.14 -27.94 -4.84
C ALA A 191 -3.24 -27.90 -6.09
N PHE A 192 -3.00 -26.72 -6.65
CA PHE A 192 -2.11 -26.53 -7.78
C PHE A 192 -0.63 -26.76 -7.38
N GLN A 193 -0.20 -26.30 -6.21
CA GLN A 193 1.15 -26.57 -5.67
C GLN A 193 1.38 -28.06 -5.44
N GLU A 194 0.40 -28.79 -4.90
CA GLU A 194 0.49 -30.24 -4.71
C GLU A 194 0.60 -31.00 -6.04
N LYS A 195 -0.08 -30.51 -7.09
CA LYS A 195 -0.09 -31.15 -8.41
C LYS A 195 1.14 -30.80 -9.27
N TYR A 196 1.60 -29.56 -9.22
CA TYR A 196 2.61 -29.04 -10.15
C TYR A 196 3.93 -28.65 -9.49
N GLY A 197 3.98 -28.49 -8.16
CA GLY A 197 5.19 -28.08 -7.43
C GLY A 197 5.77 -26.77 -8.00
N ASP A 198 7.04 -26.80 -8.36
CA ASP A 198 7.75 -25.67 -8.96
C ASP A 198 7.37 -25.40 -10.43
N ALA A 199 6.55 -26.27 -11.07
CA ALA A 199 6.10 -26.14 -12.45
C ALA A 199 4.85 -25.24 -12.61
N LEU A 200 4.48 -24.47 -11.59
CA LEU A 200 3.40 -23.49 -11.71
C LEU A 200 3.75 -22.40 -12.72
N THR A 201 2.81 -22.12 -13.62
CA THR A 201 2.96 -21.10 -14.66
C THR A 201 1.91 -20.01 -14.54
N PRO A 202 2.14 -18.83 -15.15
CA PRO A 202 1.14 -17.75 -15.19
C PRO A 202 -0.19 -18.15 -15.85
N GLU A 203 -0.19 -19.12 -16.76
CA GLU A 203 -1.40 -19.65 -17.41
C GLU A 203 -2.38 -20.30 -16.41
N MET A 204 -1.88 -20.76 -15.27
CA MET A 204 -2.67 -21.34 -14.18
C MET A 204 -3.23 -20.29 -13.22
N HIS A 205 -2.79 -19.03 -13.35
CA HIS A 205 -3.20 -17.94 -12.46
C HIS A 205 -4.73 -17.74 -12.42
N PRO A 206 -5.46 -17.77 -13.56
CA PRO A 206 -6.91 -17.55 -13.57
C PRO A 206 -7.72 -18.67 -12.94
N ASP A 207 -7.13 -19.86 -12.80
CA ASP A 207 -7.76 -21.02 -12.15
C ASP A 207 -7.48 -21.03 -10.65
N ILE A 208 -6.29 -20.60 -10.24
CA ILE A 208 -5.96 -20.36 -8.82
C ILE A 208 -6.82 -19.22 -8.28
N ARG A 209 -6.77 -18.07 -8.96
CA ARG A 209 -7.61 -16.90 -8.69
C ARG A 209 -8.93 -17.01 -9.45
N SER A 210 -9.69 -18.05 -9.10
CA SER A 210 -10.84 -18.52 -9.88
C SER A 210 -11.96 -17.49 -10.03
N ARG A 211 -12.82 -17.69 -11.04
CA ARG A 211 -14.06 -16.92 -11.23
C ARG A 211 -14.96 -16.98 -9.99
N ASP A 212 -15.10 -18.17 -9.40
CA ASP A 212 -15.95 -18.38 -8.23
C ASP A 212 -15.45 -17.59 -7.01
N ALA A 213 -14.14 -17.40 -6.88
CA ALA A 213 -13.56 -16.57 -5.83
C ALA A 213 -13.98 -15.10 -5.98
N CYS A 214 -13.97 -14.56 -7.21
CA CYS A 214 -14.46 -13.21 -7.50
C CYS A 214 -15.95 -13.08 -7.15
N ILE A 215 -16.80 -13.93 -7.74
CA ILE A 215 -18.26 -13.91 -7.54
C ILE A 215 -18.64 -14.00 -6.07
N LYS A 216 -18.00 -14.92 -5.32
CA LYS A 216 -18.31 -15.14 -3.90
C LYS A 216 -18.04 -13.88 -3.07
N SER A 217 -16.89 -13.23 -3.27
CA SER A 217 -16.55 -11.99 -2.57
C SER A 217 -17.45 -10.83 -3.01
N THR A 218 -17.74 -10.70 -4.30
CA THR A 218 -18.63 -9.65 -4.84
C THR A 218 -20.03 -9.77 -4.23
N ARG A 219 -20.58 -10.99 -4.14
CA ARG A 219 -21.88 -11.22 -3.47
C ARG A 219 -21.86 -10.83 -1.99
N LEU A 220 -20.78 -11.12 -1.26
CA LEU A 220 -20.63 -10.72 0.13
C LEU A 220 -20.64 -9.20 0.27
N ALA A 221 -19.81 -8.49 -0.50
CA ALA A 221 -19.74 -7.02 -0.49
C ALA A 221 -21.12 -6.39 -0.76
N MET A 222 -21.81 -6.88 -1.80
CA MET A 222 -23.15 -6.39 -2.15
C MET A 222 -24.19 -6.68 -1.07
N SER A 223 -24.10 -7.83 -0.39
CA SER A 223 -25.01 -8.16 0.71
C SER A 223 -24.86 -7.19 1.88
N LEU A 224 -23.63 -6.82 2.24
CA LEU A 224 -23.34 -5.85 3.28
C LEU A 224 -23.79 -4.44 2.88
N ALA A 225 -23.52 -4.03 1.64
CA ALA A 225 -23.98 -2.73 1.13
C ALA A 225 -25.50 -2.62 1.14
N ARG A 226 -26.22 -3.67 0.73
CA ARG A 226 -27.69 -3.71 0.78
C ARG A 226 -28.22 -3.70 2.22
N LYS A 227 -27.56 -4.43 3.12
CA LYS A 227 -27.93 -4.50 4.55
C LYS A 227 -27.88 -3.13 5.22
N HIS A 228 -26.85 -2.32 4.91
CA HIS A 228 -26.60 -1.04 5.58
C HIS A 228 -26.93 0.20 4.75
N GLY A 229 -27.36 0.03 3.49
CA GLY A 229 -27.61 1.15 2.58
C GLY A 229 -26.33 1.87 2.13
N THR A 230 -25.18 1.22 2.20
CA THR A 230 -23.86 1.80 1.90
C THR A 230 -23.69 2.03 0.41
N ARG A 231 -23.02 3.11 0.01
CA ARG A 231 -22.58 3.30 -1.39
C ARG A 231 -21.38 2.38 -1.63
N LEU A 232 -21.53 1.42 -2.53
CA LEU A 232 -20.49 0.43 -2.83
C LEU A 232 -20.02 0.60 -4.28
N HIS A 233 -18.70 0.60 -4.46
CA HIS A 233 -18.07 0.48 -5.76
C HIS A 233 -17.19 -0.77 -5.77
N VAL A 234 -17.49 -1.72 -6.66
CA VAL A 234 -16.71 -2.94 -6.82
C VAL A 234 -15.72 -2.75 -7.96
N LEU A 235 -14.44 -2.85 -7.64
CA LEU A 235 -13.37 -2.61 -8.61
C LEU A 235 -13.15 -3.80 -9.55
N HIS A 236 -12.50 -3.50 -10.67
CA HIS A 236 -11.79 -4.38 -11.59
C HIS A 236 -12.48 -5.72 -11.85
N ILE A 237 -13.77 -5.66 -12.20
CA ILE A 237 -14.58 -6.83 -12.58
C ILE A 237 -13.92 -7.53 -13.76
N SER A 238 -13.62 -8.82 -13.60
CA SER A 238 -12.85 -9.59 -14.58
C SER A 238 -13.63 -10.73 -15.23
N THR A 239 -14.89 -10.95 -14.84
CA THR A 239 -15.69 -12.11 -15.23
C THR A 239 -17.05 -11.72 -15.80
N ALA A 240 -17.53 -12.43 -16.81
CA ALA A 240 -18.87 -12.28 -17.36
C ALA A 240 -19.99 -12.60 -16.34
N ASP A 241 -19.74 -13.53 -15.42
CA ASP A 241 -20.72 -13.97 -14.43
C ASP A 241 -20.97 -12.93 -13.34
N GLU A 242 -19.97 -12.13 -12.98
CA GLU A 242 -20.14 -11.01 -12.05
C GLU A 242 -21.04 -9.92 -12.63
N LEU A 243 -21.04 -9.72 -13.96
CA LEU A 243 -21.85 -8.69 -14.62
C LEU A 243 -23.35 -8.85 -14.32
N ALA A 244 -23.82 -10.09 -14.17
CA ALA A 244 -25.22 -10.39 -13.82
C ALA A 244 -25.63 -9.91 -12.42
N LEU A 245 -24.66 -9.55 -11.57
CA LEU A 245 -24.92 -9.02 -10.22
C LEU A 245 -25.25 -7.53 -10.24
N PHE A 246 -24.85 -6.80 -11.29
CA PHE A 246 -24.97 -5.34 -11.35
C PHE A 246 -26.19 -4.89 -12.17
N GLU A 247 -26.72 -3.74 -11.80
CA GLU A 247 -27.86 -3.14 -12.49
C GLU A 247 -27.41 -2.50 -13.81
N LYS A 248 -28.15 -2.78 -14.89
CA LYS A 248 -27.99 -2.11 -16.19
C LYS A 248 -28.59 -0.70 -16.15
N GLY A 249 -27.90 0.28 -16.72
CA GLY A 249 -28.40 1.64 -16.93
C GLY A 249 -27.42 2.71 -16.42
N PRO A 250 -27.73 4.01 -16.61
CA PRO A 250 -26.79 5.07 -16.27
C PRO A 250 -26.57 5.17 -14.75
N LEU A 251 -25.38 5.64 -14.35
CA LEU A 251 -25.00 5.85 -12.95
C LEU A 251 -25.94 6.85 -12.26
N ILE A 252 -26.31 7.93 -12.96
CA ILE A 252 -27.34 8.89 -12.57
C ILE A 252 -28.51 8.76 -13.54
N ARG A 253 -29.70 8.43 -13.02
CA ARG A 253 -30.92 8.28 -13.82
C ARG A 253 -31.56 9.64 -14.11
N ALA A 254 -32.48 9.67 -15.06
CA ALA A 254 -33.18 10.89 -15.48
C ALA A 254 -34.00 11.56 -14.35
N ASP A 255 -34.41 10.79 -13.34
CA ASP A 255 -35.11 11.29 -12.15
C ASP A 255 -34.15 11.81 -11.05
N GLY A 256 -32.84 11.81 -11.31
CA GLY A 256 -31.80 12.22 -10.37
C GLY A 256 -31.37 11.14 -9.38
N SER A 257 -32.02 9.97 -9.38
CA SER A 257 -31.60 8.84 -8.54
C SER A 257 -30.27 8.26 -9.02
N ARG A 258 -29.48 7.75 -8.08
CA ARG A 258 -28.14 7.20 -8.36
C ARG A 258 -28.14 5.69 -8.20
N LYS A 259 -27.23 4.99 -8.88
CA LYS A 259 -26.90 3.60 -8.52
C LYS A 259 -26.24 3.59 -7.15
N GLN A 260 -26.72 2.71 -6.27
CA GLN A 260 -26.17 2.52 -4.92
C GLN A 260 -24.94 1.60 -4.95
N ILE A 261 -24.95 0.62 -5.85
CA ILE A 261 -23.87 -0.32 -6.08
C ILE A 261 -23.42 -0.14 -7.53
N THR A 262 -22.16 0.22 -7.71
CA THR A 262 -21.54 0.43 -9.02
C THR A 262 -20.36 -0.52 -9.21
N ALA A 263 -19.92 -0.66 -10.46
CA ALA A 263 -18.80 -1.51 -10.83
C ALA A 263 -17.83 -0.81 -11.79
N GLU A 264 -16.56 -1.18 -11.67
CA GLU A 264 -15.48 -0.74 -12.55
C GLU A 264 -14.80 -1.95 -13.22
N THR A 265 -14.25 -1.73 -14.40
CA THR A 265 -13.31 -2.66 -15.05
C THR A 265 -12.11 -1.90 -15.57
N CYS A 266 -10.96 -2.56 -15.63
CA CYS A 266 -9.74 -1.96 -16.11
C CYS A 266 -9.51 -2.20 -17.60
N VAL A 267 -8.79 -1.28 -18.24
CA VAL A 267 -8.46 -1.34 -19.69
C VAL A 267 -7.79 -2.65 -20.14
N HIS A 268 -7.00 -3.28 -19.25
CA HIS A 268 -6.30 -4.51 -19.59
C HIS A 268 -7.26 -5.70 -19.78
N PHE A 269 -8.44 -5.68 -19.14
CA PHE A 269 -9.51 -6.67 -19.38
C PHE A 269 -10.29 -6.42 -20.67
N LEU A 270 -10.07 -5.30 -21.36
CA LEU A 270 -10.61 -5.05 -22.70
C LEU A 270 -9.66 -5.51 -23.80
N HIS A 271 -8.39 -5.75 -23.47
CA HIS A 271 -7.34 -6.04 -24.44
C HIS A 271 -6.87 -7.50 -24.35
N PHE A 272 -6.45 -7.92 -23.16
CA PHE A 272 -5.89 -9.25 -22.92
C PHE A 272 -6.96 -10.28 -22.55
N ALA A 273 -6.68 -11.53 -22.88
CA ALA A 273 -7.43 -12.71 -22.48
C ALA A 273 -6.48 -13.86 -22.14
N ARG A 274 -6.99 -14.95 -21.57
CA ARG A 274 -6.23 -16.11 -21.09
C ARG A 274 -5.17 -16.62 -22.09
N PRO A 275 -5.43 -16.72 -23.42
CA PRO A 275 -4.41 -17.15 -24.38
C PRO A 275 -3.15 -16.28 -24.40
N ASP A 276 -3.24 -15.01 -23.99
CA ASP A 276 -2.09 -14.10 -23.98
C ASP A 276 -1.06 -14.47 -22.89
N TYR A 277 -1.41 -15.27 -21.88
CA TYR A 277 -0.45 -15.75 -20.90
C TYR A 277 0.68 -16.57 -21.54
N ALA A 278 0.41 -17.26 -22.64
CA ALA A 278 1.41 -18.06 -23.36
C ALA A 278 2.59 -17.21 -23.89
N THR A 279 2.34 -15.94 -24.24
CA THR A 279 3.38 -15.05 -24.77
C THR A 279 3.82 -13.98 -23.78
N LYS A 280 2.91 -13.49 -22.93
CA LYS A 280 3.19 -12.40 -21.99
C LYS A 280 3.57 -12.91 -20.59
N GLY A 281 3.22 -14.15 -20.24
CA GLY A 281 3.55 -14.75 -18.95
C GLY A 281 3.22 -13.85 -17.76
N ASN A 282 4.21 -13.61 -16.90
CA ASN A 282 4.03 -12.77 -15.72
C ASN A 282 3.72 -11.30 -16.05
N LEU A 283 4.03 -10.80 -17.25
CA LEU A 283 3.81 -9.40 -17.62
C LEU A 283 2.33 -9.00 -17.60
N ILE A 284 1.42 -9.97 -17.68
CA ILE A 284 -0.04 -9.76 -17.55
C ILE A 284 -0.62 -10.48 -16.31
N LYS A 285 0.23 -10.86 -15.35
CA LYS A 285 -0.23 -11.36 -14.04
C LYS A 285 -0.78 -10.19 -13.21
N CYS A 286 -2.09 -10.18 -12.95
CA CYS A 286 -2.84 -9.24 -12.10
C CYS A 286 -3.86 -9.95 -11.22
N ASN A 287 -4.40 -9.23 -10.24
CA ASN A 287 -5.46 -9.69 -9.34
C ASN A 287 -6.62 -8.69 -9.38
N PRO A 288 -7.84 -9.07 -9.81
CA PRO A 288 -8.23 -10.37 -10.34
C PRO A 288 -7.47 -10.76 -11.61
N ALA A 289 -7.37 -12.06 -11.88
CA ALA A 289 -6.64 -12.58 -13.03
C ALA A 289 -7.39 -12.31 -14.34
N ILE A 290 -6.65 -12.09 -15.45
CA ILE A 290 -7.22 -12.05 -16.80
C ILE A 290 -7.88 -13.39 -17.13
N LYS A 291 -9.13 -13.35 -17.59
CA LYS A 291 -9.98 -14.52 -17.84
C LYS A 291 -10.10 -14.84 -19.32
N ASP A 292 -11.16 -15.54 -19.72
CA ASP A 292 -11.28 -16.06 -21.07
C ASP A 292 -11.66 -14.96 -22.08
N VAL A 293 -11.50 -15.24 -23.38
CA VAL A 293 -11.90 -14.30 -24.44
C VAL A 293 -13.38 -13.91 -24.31
N ALA A 294 -14.23 -14.86 -23.91
CA ALA A 294 -15.65 -14.59 -23.68
C ALA A 294 -15.89 -13.56 -22.57
N ASP A 295 -15.05 -13.52 -21.53
CA ASP A 295 -15.14 -12.51 -20.48
C ASP A 295 -14.76 -11.13 -21.01
N ARG A 296 -13.65 -11.02 -21.76
CA ARG A 296 -13.24 -9.75 -22.40
C ARG A 296 -14.36 -9.17 -23.26
N GLU A 297 -15.00 -10.01 -24.10
CA GLU A 297 -16.10 -9.57 -24.96
C GLU A 297 -17.34 -9.17 -24.15
N ALA A 298 -17.68 -9.92 -23.09
CA ALA A 298 -18.80 -9.62 -22.21
C ALA A 298 -18.59 -8.33 -21.41
N ILE A 299 -17.38 -8.10 -20.89
CA ILE A 299 -16.98 -6.87 -20.17
C ILE A 299 -17.06 -5.67 -21.12
N THR A 300 -16.56 -5.80 -22.35
CA THR A 300 -16.65 -4.74 -23.36
C THR A 300 -18.10 -4.40 -23.66
N ALA A 301 -18.97 -5.40 -23.82
CA ALA A 301 -20.40 -5.19 -24.03
C ALA A 301 -21.07 -4.56 -22.80
N ALA A 302 -20.69 -4.95 -21.58
CA ALA A 302 -21.22 -4.41 -20.34
C ALA A 302 -20.85 -2.93 -20.11
N LEU A 303 -19.71 -2.46 -20.63
CA LEU A 303 -19.42 -1.03 -20.71
C LEU A 303 -20.36 -0.31 -21.67
N ALA A 304 -20.58 -0.88 -22.87
CA ALA A 304 -21.49 -0.30 -23.86
C ALA A 304 -22.94 -0.18 -23.33
N ASP A 305 -23.34 -1.14 -22.50
CA ASP A 305 -24.68 -1.30 -21.96
C ASP A 305 -24.91 -0.62 -20.58
N ASP A 306 -23.90 0.06 -20.03
CA ASP A 306 -23.94 0.64 -18.68
C ASP A 306 -24.25 -0.37 -17.55
N VAL A 307 -23.80 -1.61 -17.69
CA VAL A 307 -23.72 -2.56 -16.56
C VAL A 307 -22.46 -2.27 -15.73
N LEU A 308 -21.34 -2.01 -16.40
CA LEU A 308 -20.12 -1.49 -15.80
C LEU A 308 -20.13 0.04 -15.92
N ASP A 309 -19.82 0.75 -14.83
CA ASP A 309 -20.02 2.19 -14.72
C ASP A 309 -18.76 2.98 -15.05
N VAL A 310 -17.59 2.50 -14.64
CA VAL A 310 -16.29 3.18 -14.78
C VAL A 310 -15.30 2.28 -15.53
N LEU A 311 -14.43 2.91 -16.32
CA LEU A 311 -13.27 2.28 -16.97
C LEU A 311 -11.99 2.89 -16.42
N ALA A 312 -11.22 2.11 -15.66
CA ALA A 312 -9.99 2.55 -15.00
C ALA A 312 -8.74 1.82 -15.52
N THR A 313 -7.62 1.92 -14.80
CA THR A 313 -6.40 1.20 -15.18
C THR A 313 -5.97 0.11 -14.22
N ASP A 314 -6.11 0.33 -12.90
CA ASP A 314 -5.38 -0.42 -11.89
C ASP A 314 -3.86 -0.41 -12.14
N HIS A 315 -3.35 0.76 -12.53
CA HIS A 315 -1.92 0.92 -12.77
C HIS A 315 -1.14 0.57 -11.50
N ALA A 316 -0.38 -0.52 -11.57
CA ALA A 316 0.29 -1.15 -10.44
C ALA A 316 1.70 -1.61 -10.86
N PRO A 317 2.67 -0.70 -10.99
CA PRO A 317 3.98 -0.98 -11.53
C PRO A 317 4.79 -1.84 -10.56
N HIS A 318 5.64 -2.68 -11.13
CA HIS A 318 6.64 -3.53 -10.49
C HIS A 318 7.87 -3.54 -11.40
N THR A 319 9.06 -3.71 -10.83
CA THR A 319 10.28 -3.66 -11.66
C THR A 319 10.30 -4.83 -12.63
N TRP A 320 11.04 -4.67 -13.73
CA TRP A 320 11.21 -5.74 -14.71
C TRP A 320 11.74 -7.02 -14.04
N GLU A 321 12.74 -6.89 -13.18
CA GLU A 321 13.37 -7.99 -12.46
C GLU A 321 12.37 -8.75 -11.58
N GLU A 322 11.45 -8.04 -10.92
CA GLU A 322 10.41 -8.69 -10.12
C GLU A 322 9.47 -9.52 -10.99
N LYS A 323 9.11 -9.03 -12.17
CA LYS A 323 8.21 -9.72 -13.11
C LYS A 323 8.89 -10.91 -13.80
N GLN A 324 10.22 -10.92 -13.92
CA GLN A 324 10.98 -12.05 -14.48
C GLN A 324 11.15 -13.23 -13.50
N LYS A 325 10.75 -13.09 -12.23
CA LYS A 325 10.82 -14.18 -11.26
C LYS A 325 9.86 -15.34 -11.62
N PRO A 326 10.07 -16.56 -11.09
CA PRO A 326 9.11 -17.65 -11.22
C PRO A 326 7.71 -17.25 -10.73
N TYR A 327 6.66 -17.90 -11.23
CA TYR A 327 5.25 -17.55 -10.96
C TYR A 327 4.94 -17.27 -9.47
N ALA A 328 5.41 -18.13 -8.57
CA ALA A 328 5.16 -18.00 -7.13
C ALA A 328 5.80 -16.76 -6.48
N GLN A 329 6.81 -16.17 -7.14
CA GLN A 329 7.58 -15.02 -6.65
C GLN A 329 7.34 -13.75 -7.46
N ALA A 330 6.77 -13.85 -8.66
CA ALA A 330 6.44 -12.71 -9.50
C ALA A 330 5.19 -11.98 -8.96
N PRO A 331 5.28 -10.66 -8.68
CA PRO A 331 4.14 -9.93 -8.16
C PRO A 331 3.05 -9.71 -9.22
N SER A 332 1.81 -9.58 -8.76
CA SER A 332 0.67 -9.20 -9.59
C SER A 332 0.60 -7.67 -9.74
N GLY A 333 0.31 -7.18 -10.94
CA GLY A 333 0.22 -5.75 -11.27
C GLY A 333 0.86 -5.40 -12.61
N LEU A 334 0.29 -4.40 -13.31
CA LEU A 334 0.70 -3.94 -14.64
C LEU A 334 0.85 -2.40 -14.67
N PRO A 335 1.87 -1.83 -15.33
CA PRO A 335 1.92 -0.41 -15.65
C PRO A 335 1.03 -0.07 -16.86
N LEU A 336 -0.04 0.73 -16.65
CA LEU A 336 -1.08 0.96 -17.66
C LEU A 336 -1.40 2.42 -18.01
N VAL A 337 -1.31 3.36 -17.06
CA VAL A 337 -1.77 4.78 -17.24
C VAL A 337 -1.40 5.43 -18.58
N GLN A 338 -0.18 5.26 -19.07
CA GLN A 338 0.30 5.95 -20.28
C GLN A 338 -0.44 5.54 -21.57
N TYR A 339 -0.97 4.32 -21.62
CA TYR A 339 -1.59 3.78 -22.84
C TYR A 339 -3.07 3.45 -22.66
N ALA A 340 -3.66 3.83 -21.53
CA ALA A 340 -5.03 3.48 -21.17
C ALA A 340 -6.07 4.00 -22.18
N LEU A 341 -6.02 5.30 -22.51
CA LEU A 341 -6.97 5.89 -23.45
C LEU A 341 -6.86 5.27 -24.85
N VAL A 342 -5.64 5.12 -25.37
CA VAL A 342 -5.46 4.57 -26.72
C VAL A 342 -5.85 3.09 -26.79
N ALA A 343 -5.62 2.32 -25.73
CA ALA A 343 -6.08 0.94 -25.65
C ALA A 343 -7.61 0.84 -25.59
N ALA A 344 -8.30 1.76 -24.89
CA ALA A 344 -9.75 1.84 -24.91
C ALA A 344 -10.29 2.23 -26.30
N LEU A 345 -9.62 3.15 -27.01
CA LEU A 345 -10.00 3.56 -28.36
C LEU A 345 -9.84 2.46 -29.41
N GLU A 346 -9.04 1.42 -29.18
CA GLU A 346 -9.05 0.25 -30.06
C GLU A 346 -10.41 -0.42 -30.12
N ARG A 347 -11.14 -0.48 -28.99
CA ARG A 347 -12.51 -1.00 -28.97
C ARG A 347 -13.46 -0.13 -29.79
N VAL A 348 -13.17 1.18 -29.91
CA VAL A 348 -13.93 2.07 -30.80
C VAL A 348 -13.65 1.76 -32.26
N HIS A 349 -12.37 1.61 -32.62
CA HIS A 349 -11.98 1.28 -33.99
C HIS A 349 -12.36 -0.14 -34.42
N GLU A 350 -12.67 -1.03 -33.46
CA GLU A 350 -13.27 -2.35 -33.69
C GLU A 350 -14.81 -2.31 -33.76
N GLY A 351 -15.43 -1.14 -33.56
CA GLY A 351 -16.89 -0.99 -33.56
C GLY A 351 -17.59 -1.57 -32.34
N LYS A 352 -16.87 -1.82 -31.25
CA LYS A 352 -17.39 -2.39 -30.00
C LYS A 352 -17.84 -1.34 -28.99
N LEU A 353 -17.24 -0.14 -29.05
CA LEU A 353 -17.62 1.04 -28.26
C LEU A 353 -17.71 2.26 -29.18
N THR A 354 -18.36 3.32 -28.70
CA THR A 354 -18.25 4.66 -29.29
C THR A 354 -17.29 5.54 -28.47
N ARG A 355 -16.82 6.66 -29.05
CA ARG A 355 -16.00 7.63 -28.29
C ARG A 355 -16.79 8.24 -27.14
N GLU A 356 -18.08 8.47 -27.35
CA GLU A 356 -19.00 8.96 -26.33
C GLU A 356 -19.10 8.00 -25.15
N GLN A 357 -19.16 6.68 -25.41
CA GLN A 357 -19.15 5.66 -24.37
C GLN A 357 -17.81 5.66 -23.63
N VAL A 358 -16.67 5.71 -24.32
CA VAL A 358 -15.36 5.82 -23.66
C VAL A 358 -15.31 7.07 -22.77
N VAL A 359 -15.76 8.21 -23.29
CA VAL A 359 -15.81 9.49 -22.55
C VAL A 359 -16.71 9.42 -21.32
N GLN A 360 -17.86 8.76 -21.44
CA GLN A 360 -18.74 8.50 -20.31
C GLN A 360 -18.02 7.70 -19.23
N LYS A 361 -17.32 6.62 -19.59
CA LYS A 361 -16.75 5.65 -18.62
C LYS A 361 -15.49 6.12 -17.92
N PHE A 362 -14.68 6.96 -18.55
CA PHE A 362 -13.36 7.34 -18.03
C PHE A 362 -13.28 8.77 -17.45
N ALA A 363 -14.34 9.57 -17.58
CA ALA A 363 -14.33 10.99 -17.20
C ALA A 363 -15.66 11.41 -16.55
N HIS A 364 -16.80 11.26 -17.25
CA HIS A 364 -18.10 11.67 -16.70
C HIS A 364 -18.52 10.81 -15.52
N ALA A 365 -18.49 9.49 -15.67
CA ALA A 365 -18.90 8.54 -14.65
C ALA A 365 -18.03 8.61 -13.38
N PRO A 366 -16.69 8.62 -13.44
CA PRO A 366 -15.89 8.81 -12.22
C PRO A 366 -16.09 10.18 -11.58
N ALA A 367 -16.23 11.27 -12.35
CA ALA A 367 -16.55 12.59 -11.79
C ALA A 367 -17.89 12.57 -11.04
N GLN A 368 -18.92 11.96 -11.63
CA GLN A 368 -20.21 11.79 -10.99
C GLN A 368 -20.10 10.86 -9.78
N LEU A 369 -19.53 9.67 -9.92
CA LEU A 369 -19.44 8.65 -8.87
C LEU A 369 -18.81 9.21 -7.60
N PHE A 370 -17.69 9.91 -7.72
CA PHE A 370 -16.95 10.43 -6.57
C PHE A 370 -17.32 11.87 -6.22
N ASP A 371 -18.31 12.45 -6.91
CA ASP A 371 -18.77 13.83 -6.67
C ASP A 371 -17.60 14.84 -6.80
N VAL A 372 -16.75 14.64 -7.82
CA VAL A 372 -15.57 15.49 -8.12
C VAL A 372 -16.06 16.84 -8.64
N GLU A 373 -15.67 17.92 -7.96
CA GLU A 373 -16.12 19.26 -8.30
C GLU A 373 -15.52 19.75 -9.63
N GLU A 374 -16.40 20.20 -10.54
CA GLU A 374 -16.06 20.99 -11.74
C GLU A 374 -15.02 20.35 -12.68
N ARG A 375 -15.00 19.00 -12.77
CA ARG A 375 -14.12 18.22 -13.66
C ARG A 375 -14.87 17.13 -14.39
N GLY A 376 -14.21 16.53 -15.37
CA GLY A 376 -14.73 15.38 -16.12
C GLY A 376 -15.69 15.73 -17.25
N PHE A 377 -16.01 17.01 -17.48
CA PHE A 377 -16.94 17.46 -18.53
C PHE A 377 -16.37 18.65 -19.32
N LEU A 378 -16.77 18.77 -20.59
CA LEU A 378 -16.55 19.98 -21.39
C LEU A 378 -17.70 20.96 -21.16
N ARG A 379 -17.64 21.70 -20.05
CA ARG A 379 -18.65 22.69 -19.66
C ARG A 379 -17.98 24.02 -19.33
N GLU A 380 -18.60 25.14 -19.71
CA GLU A 380 -18.11 26.46 -19.32
C GLU A 380 -18.08 26.59 -17.78
N GLY A 381 -17.02 27.20 -17.25
CA GLY A 381 -16.74 27.30 -15.81
C GLY A 381 -15.95 26.12 -15.22
N TYR A 382 -15.94 24.95 -15.86
CA TYR A 382 -15.20 23.77 -15.37
C TYR A 382 -13.70 23.95 -15.58
N PHE A 383 -12.88 23.21 -14.82
CA PHE A 383 -11.44 23.18 -15.06
C PHE A 383 -11.14 22.72 -16.49
N ALA A 384 -10.17 23.38 -17.14
CA ALA A 384 -9.70 23.00 -18.47
C ALA A 384 -8.73 21.80 -18.39
N ASP A 385 -9.28 20.66 -17.95
CA ASP A 385 -8.65 19.34 -17.97
C ASP A 385 -9.05 18.63 -19.27
N LEU A 386 -8.17 18.65 -20.27
CA LEU A 386 -8.51 18.28 -21.63
C LEU A 386 -7.47 17.30 -22.20
N VAL A 387 -7.91 16.43 -23.10
CA VAL A 387 -7.02 15.61 -23.92
C VAL A 387 -7.39 15.76 -25.39
N MET A 388 -6.38 15.97 -26.23
CA MET A 388 -6.52 15.95 -27.68
C MET A 388 -5.96 14.65 -28.24
N VAL A 389 -6.75 13.97 -29.07
CA VAL A 389 -6.43 12.66 -29.65
C VAL A 389 -6.54 12.72 -31.17
N GLU A 390 -5.65 12.01 -31.85
CA GLU A 390 -5.69 11.83 -33.30
C GLU A 390 -5.57 10.36 -33.70
N ASP A 391 -6.19 10.00 -34.81
CA ASP A 391 -6.22 8.63 -35.35
C ASP A 391 -5.00 8.38 -36.23
N VAL A 392 -3.82 8.57 -35.63
CA VAL A 392 -2.51 8.30 -36.23
C VAL A 392 -1.91 7.08 -35.55
N PRO A 393 -1.65 5.98 -36.29
CA PRO A 393 -1.10 4.78 -35.70
C PRO A 393 0.30 4.97 -35.12
N PHE A 394 0.58 4.29 -34.00
CA PHE A 394 1.92 4.21 -33.42
C PHE A 394 2.12 2.85 -32.74
N THR A 395 3.36 2.37 -32.72
CA THR A 395 3.74 1.15 -32.02
C THR A 395 4.36 1.50 -30.68
N VAL A 396 3.88 0.87 -29.61
CA VAL A 396 4.47 1.04 -28.27
C VAL A 396 5.86 0.44 -28.26
N LYS A 397 6.86 1.27 -27.96
CA LYS A 397 8.24 0.86 -27.79
C LYS A 397 8.67 1.06 -26.34
N ARG A 398 9.64 0.26 -25.91
CA ARG A 398 10.12 0.29 -24.53
C ARG A 398 10.73 1.63 -24.17
N GLU A 399 11.49 2.22 -25.08
CA GLU A 399 12.16 3.51 -24.91
C GLU A 399 11.18 4.68 -24.73
N ASP A 400 9.92 4.53 -25.13
CA ASP A 400 8.87 5.55 -24.99
C ASP A 400 8.09 5.42 -23.66
N VAL A 401 8.37 4.40 -22.84
CA VAL A 401 7.66 4.16 -21.57
C VAL A 401 8.18 5.13 -20.51
N LEU A 402 7.27 5.97 -20.00
CA LEU A 402 7.57 6.98 -18.98
C LEU A 402 7.41 6.45 -17.55
N SER A 403 6.64 5.39 -17.35
CA SER A 403 6.52 4.73 -16.05
C SER A 403 7.91 4.30 -15.55
N LYS A 404 8.20 4.52 -14.27
CA LYS A 404 9.54 4.31 -13.71
C LYS A 404 10.05 2.88 -13.85
N CYS A 405 9.13 1.92 -13.88
CA CYS A 405 9.48 0.51 -14.06
C CYS A 405 10.06 0.19 -15.45
N GLY A 406 9.92 1.07 -16.44
CA GLY A 406 10.62 1.00 -17.73
C GLY A 406 10.14 -0.14 -18.64
N TRP A 407 8.89 -0.58 -18.50
CA TRP A 407 8.27 -1.60 -19.35
C TRP A 407 6.76 -1.40 -19.46
N SER A 408 6.15 -1.97 -20.50
CA SER A 408 4.69 -1.97 -20.69
C SER A 408 4.20 -3.33 -21.17
N PRO A 409 3.02 -3.81 -20.71
CA PRO A 409 2.41 -5.02 -21.27
C PRO A 409 2.04 -4.84 -22.76
N PHE A 410 1.93 -3.60 -23.23
CA PHE A 410 1.61 -3.25 -24.61
C PHE A 410 2.82 -3.13 -25.54
N GLU A 411 4.04 -3.40 -25.07
CA GLU A 411 5.23 -3.39 -25.93
C GLU A 411 5.03 -4.24 -27.20
N GLY A 412 5.28 -3.64 -28.37
CA GLY A 412 5.07 -4.21 -29.69
C GLY A 412 3.65 -4.07 -30.25
N THR A 413 2.66 -3.66 -29.45
CA THR A 413 1.29 -3.40 -29.92
C THR A 413 1.26 -2.10 -30.73
N THR A 414 0.57 -2.12 -31.87
CA THR A 414 0.28 -0.93 -32.67
C THR A 414 -1.15 -0.46 -32.41
N PHE A 415 -1.29 0.72 -31.81
CA PHE A 415 -2.57 1.38 -31.61
C PHE A 415 -2.85 2.32 -32.80
N ARG A 416 -4.12 2.51 -33.14
CA ARG A 416 -4.61 3.34 -34.26
C ARG A 416 -4.86 4.80 -33.87
N SER A 417 -4.84 5.11 -32.58
CA SER A 417 -4.90 6.48 -32.07
C SER A 417 -3.69 6.79 -31.20
N ARG A 418 -3.34 8.08 -31.11
CA ARG A 418 -2.31 8.60 -30.19
C ARG A 418 -2.80 9.87 -29.49
N VAL A 419 -2.26 10.11 -28.29
CA VAL A 419 -2.49 11.37 -27.56
C VAL A 419 -1.61 12.46 -28.15
N ALA A 420 -2.25 13.50 -28.69
CA ALA A 420 -1.59 14.63 -29.33
C ALA A 420 -1.23 15.73 -28.32
N SER A 421 -2.07 15.96 -27.30
CA SER A 421 -1.80 16.97 -26.26
C SER A 421 -2.68 16.73 -25.04
N THR A 422 -2.21 17.18 -23.88
CA THR A 422 -2.97 17.11 -22.61
C THR A 422 -2.85 18.42 -21.85
N TRP A 423 -3.97 18.91 -21.36
CA TRP A 423 -4.07 20.10 -20.52
C TRP A 423 -4.56 19.70 -19.13
N VAL A 424 -3.91 20.23 -18.10
CA VAL A 424 -4.31 20.09 -16.70
C VAL A 424 -4.48 21.48 -16.12
N ASN A 425 -5.67 21.80 -15.63
CA ASN A 425 -6.04 23.13 -15.16
C ASN A 425 -5.67 24.23 -16.19
N GLY A 426 -5.96 24.00 -17.48
CA GLY A 426 -5.71 24.94 -18.57
C GLY A 426 -4.26 25.04 -19.06
N GLN A 427 -3.31 24.41 -18.37
CA GLN A 427 -1.91 24.39 -18.79
C GLN A 427 -1.62 23.17 -19.66
N ARG A 428 -0.99 23.37 -20.82
CA ARG A 428 -0.56 22.26 -21.67
C ARG A 428 0.66 21.57 -21.06
N VAL A 429 0.46 20.37 -20.51
CA VAL A 429 1.50 19.60 -19.79
C VAL A 429 2.17 18.55 -20.67
N TRP A 430 1.51 18.17 -21.76
CA TRP A 430 2.00 17.24 -22.78
C TRP A 430 1.65 17.78 -24.15
N ASP A 431 2.59 17.72 -25.10
CA ASP A 431 2.43 18.23 -26.46
C ASP A 431 2.60 17.16 -27.55
N GLY A 432 2.58 15.87 -27.17
CA GLY A 432 2.79 14.75 -28.07
C GLY A 432 4.26 14.37 -28.24
N THR A 433 5.19 15.10 -27.64
CA THR A 433 6.63 14.80 -27.61
C THR A 433 7.15 14.78 -26.18
N HIS A 434 8.28 14.11 -25.93
CA HIS A 434 8.85 13.83 -24.60
C HIS A 434 9.22 15.07 -23.72
N ASP A 435 8.83 16.29 -24.10
CA ASP A 435 9.11 17.53 -23.35
C ASP A 435 8.01 17.82 -22.32
N LEU A 436 8.15 17.22 -21.13
CA LEU A 436 7.31 17.48 -19.97
C LEU A 436 7.73 18.81 -19.29
N ARG A 437 6.84 19.81 -19.26
CA ARG A 437 7.10 21.12 -18.62
C ARG A 437 6.41 21.23 -17.24
N PRO A 438 7.15 21.34 -16.12
CA PRO A 438 6.55 21.30 -14.77
C PRO A 438 5.87 22.62 -14.38
N LEU A 439 4.62 22.61 -13.90
CA LEU A 439 3.89 23.77 -13.33
C LEU A 439 2.72 23.34 -12.39
N MET A 440 2.11 24.30 -11.68
CA MET A 440 1.13 24.15 -10.56
C MET A 440 -0.05 23.18 -10.81
N ARG A 441 -0.36 22.31 -9.82
CA ARG A 441 -1.46 21.32 -9.81
C ARG A 441 -2.24 21.36 -8.50
N SER A 442 -3.48 20.89 -8.52
CA SER A 442 -4.39 20.97 -7.38
C SER A 442 -4.85 19.59 -6.90
N ALA A 443 -5.06 19.46 -5.59
CA ALA A 443 -5.80 18.33 -5.03
C ALA A 443 -7.25 18.33 -5.54
N LEU A 444 -7.83 17.16 -5.73
CA LEU A 444 -9.26 17.01 -6.04
C LEU A 444 -10.09 17.42 -4.82
N VAL A 445 -11.18 18.14 -5.07
CA VAL A 445 -12.19 18.47 -4.07
C VAL A 445 -13.41 17.58 -4.34
N PHE A 446 -13.90 16.92 -3.30
CA PHE A 446 -15.05 16.03 -3.37
C PHE A 446 -16.23 16.67 -2.63
N GLY A 447 -17.41 16.67 -3.25
CA GLY A 447 -18.63 17.17 -2.63
C GLY A 447 -19.13 16.26 -1.50
N ALA A 448 -19.77 16.83 -0.48
CA ALA A 448 -20.44 16.05 0.58
C ALA A 448 -21.95 15.95 0.29
N LEU A 449 -22.49 14.73 0.14
CA LEU A 449 -23.93 14.51 0.15
C LEU A 449 -24.41 14.35 1.61
N LEU A 450 -25.27 15.25 2.07
CA LEU A 450 -25.99 15.11 3.33
C LEU A 450 -26.99 13.94 3.20
N LEU A 451 -26.65 12.78 3.75
CA LEU A 451 -27.64 11.74 4.07
C LEU A 451 -28.54 12.28 5.18
N ALA A 452 -29.83 12.45 4.89
CA ALA A 452 -30.82 12.80 5.90
C ALA A 452 -31.02 11.64 6.88
N ALA A 453 -30.25 11.63 7.98
CA ALA A 453 -30.48 10.79 9.15
C ALA A 453 -31.28 11.58 10.22
N PRO A 454 -32.07 10.92 11.10
CA PRO A 454 -32.91 11.62 12.06
C PRO A 454 -32.06 12.31 13.14
N LEU A 455 -32.37 13.59 13.36
CA LEU A 455 -31.69 14.50 14.28
C LEU A 455 -31.74 14.01 15.73
N PHE A 456 -30.58 13.76 16.33
CA PHE A 456 -30.36 13.91 17.78
C PHE A 456 -29.40 15.10 17.99
N PRO A 457 -29.63 15.97 19.01
CA PRO A 457 -28.87 17.20 19.14
C PRO A 457 -27.50 16.92 19.77
N ALA A 458 -26.43 17.28 19.06
CA ALA A 458 -25.10 17.47 19.64
C ALA A 458 -24.88 18.96 19.94
N PRO A 459 -24.16 19.32 21.02
CA PRO A 459 -23.97 20.72 21.41
C PRO A 459 -22.93 21.41 20.53
N ALA A 460 -23.15 22.70 20.29
CA ALA A 460 -22.36 23.54 19.41
C ALA A 460 -20.90 23.71 19.88
N ALA A 461 -19.94 23.39 19.02
CA ALA A 461 -18.55 23.80 19.15
C ALA A 461 -18.29 25.03 18.26
N LYS A 462 -17.73 26.08 18.86
CA LYS A 462 -17.32 27.31 18.19
C LYS A 462 -16.05 27.07 17.37
N ALA A 463 -16.06 27.56 16.13
CA ALA A 463 -14.87 27.65 15.29
C ALA A 463 -13.91 28.73 15.84
N GLN A 464 -12.62 28.42 15.83
CA GLN A 464 -11.53 29.40 15.97
C GLN A 464 -10.39 29.03 15.02
N ASP A 465 -9.84 30.06 14.39
CA ASP A 465 -8.85 30.04 13.31
C ASP A 465 -7.47 29.49 13.73
N GLY A 466 -6.76 28.86 12.78
CA GLY A 466 -5.31 28.65 12.87
C GLY A 466 -4.77 27.55 11.95
N ILE A 467 -4.07 27.93 10.88
CA ILE A 467 -3.23 27.05 10.03
C ILE A 467 -1.92 26.70 10.80
N GLY A 468 -2.06 26.20 12.03
CA GLY A 468 -0.97 25.84 12.94
C GLY A 468 -0.97 24.36 13.36
N ASP A 469 -2.04 23.61 13.06
CA ASP A 469 -2.30 22.28 13.63
C ASP A 469 -2.08 21.09 12.67
N LEU A 470 -1.35 21.27 11.56
CA LEU A 470 -1.12 20.22 10.54
C LEU A 470 0.04 19.24 10.87
N ILE A 471 0.53 19.24 12.10
CA ILE A 471 1.50 18.26 12.63
C ILE A 471 0.72 17.37 13.60
N ASP A 472 0.85 16.04 13.54
CA ASP A 472 0.32 15.14 14.59
C ASP A 472 0.95 15.56 15.92
N SER A 473 0.24 16.43 16.64
CA SER A 473 0.71 17.15 17.83
C SER A 473 0.58 16.30 19.09
N ARG A 474 -0.02 15.11 18.95
CA ARG A 474 -0.32 14.18 20.01
C ARG A 474 0.92 13.42 20.42
N VAL A 475 1.04 13.24 21.74
CA VAL A 475 1.95 12.25 22.31
C VAL A 475 1.14 11.04 22.72
N VAL A 476 1.49 9.88 22.14
CA VAL A 476 0.78 8.62 22.34
C VAL A 476 1.77 7.57 22.82
N PHE A 477 1.53 7.08 24.03
CA PHE A 477 2.18 5.90 24.60
C PHE A 477 1.10 4.99 25.20
N PRO A 478 1.33 3.67 25.27
CA PRO A 478 0.38 2.79 25.96
C PRO A 478 0.27 3.20 27.43
N ALA A 479 -0.95 3.20 27.99
CA ALA A 479 -1.16 3.52 29.40
C ALA A 479 -0.47 2.53 30.36
N SER A 480 -0.27 1.29 29.90
CA SER A 480 0.49 0.26 30.60
C SER A 480 1.20 -0.68 29.63
N ALA A 481 2.30 -1.28 30.07
CA ALA A 481 3.04 -2.28 29.33
C ALA A 481 3.67 -3.31 30.27
N SER A 482 3.77 -4.56 29.83
CA SER A 482 4.29 -5.66 30.67
C SER A 482 5.81 -5.64 30.81
N GLN A 483 6.34 -6.18 31.90
CA GLN A 483 7.78 -6.46 32.00
C GLN A 483 8.26 -7.31 30.82
N GLY A 484 9.38 -6.92 30.21
CA GLY A 484 9.88 -7.51 28.97
C GLY A 484 9.29 -6.93 27.68
N ALA A 485 8.37 -5.95 27.72
CA ALA A 485 7.79 -5.40 26.49
C ALA A 485 8.75 -4.49 25.71
N LEU A 486 8.59 -4.44 24.39
CA LEU A 486 9.10 -3.36 23.54
C LEU A 486 7.99 -2.32 23.38
N VAL A 487 8.19 -1.11 23.89
CA VAL A 487 7.23 -0.01 23.77
C VAL A 487 7.58 0.82 22.55
N ILE A 488 6.59 1.01 21.67
CA ILE A 488 6.64 2.00 20.59
C ILE A 488 5.65 3.11 20.95
N GLY A 489 6.13 4.35 20.90
CA GLY A 489 5.32 5.54 21.09
C GLY A 489 5.32 6.44 19.87
N LYS A 490 4.42 7.40 19.88
CA LYS A 490 4.29 8.47 18.89
C LYS A 490 4.46 9.81 19.59
N VAL A 491 5.26 10.69 19.01
CA VAL A 491 5.40 12.08 19.42
C VAL A 491 5.37 12.97 18.18
N PRO A 492 5.16 14.28 18.31
CA PRO A 492 5.27 15.20 17.18
C PRO A 492 6.65 15.09 16.51
N ALA A 493 6.69 15.06 15.19
CA ALA A 493 7.95 14.98 14.45
C ALA A 493 8.88 16.14 14.83
N GLY A 494 10.15 15.83 15.09
CA GLY A 494 11.14 16.80 15.58
C GLY A 494 11.11 17.04 17.10
N SER A 495 10.26 16.34 17.86
CA SER A 495 10.34 16.35 19.33
C SER A 495 11.69 15.79 19.80
N SER A 496 12.15 16.23 20.98
CA SER A 496 13.21 15.53 21.74
C SER A 496 12.53 14.68 22.81
N VAL A 497 12.91 13.40 22.90
CA VAL A 497 12.30 12.44 23.83
C VAL A 497 13.40 11.85 24.71
N ARG A 498 13.15 11.80 26.03
CA ARG A 498 14.08 11.24 27.01
C ARG A 498 13.41 10.15 27.84
N TYR A 499 14.07 9.02 27.98
CA TYR A 499 13.62 7.91 28.82
C TYR A 499 14.83 7.26 29.51
N ALA A 500 14.70 6.98 30.81
CA ALA A 500 15.76 6.36 31.63
C ALA A 500 17.14 7.06 31.48
N GLY A 501 17.15 8.39 31.40
CA GLY A 501 18.37 9.20 31.23
C GLY A 501 18.96 9.22 29.81
N ARG A 502 18.40 8.44 28.88
CA ARG A 502 18.79 8.37 27.46
C ARG A 502 17.91 9.26 26.60
N GLU A 503 18.52 9.99 25.67
CA GLU A 503 17.79 10.63 24.58
C GLU A 503 17.44 9.60 23.50
N LEU A 504 16.16 9.48 23.17
CA LEU A 504 15.64 8.54 22.20
C LEU A 504 15.64 9.16 20.82
N ARG A 505 15.95 8.36 19.79
CA ARG A 505 15.70 8.80 18.41
C ARG A 505 14.21 8.89 18.15
N VAL A 506 13.83 9.96 17.48
CA VAL A 506 12.51 10.20 16.92
C VAL A 506 12.65 10.09 15.42
N SER A 507 11.90 9.18 14.80
CA SER A 507 11.89 9.08 13.33
C SER A 507 11.30 10.35 12.70
N GLY A 508 11.50 10.53 11.39
CA GLY A 508 10.87 11.65 10.64
C GLY A 508 9.34 11.68 10.75
N TYR A 509 8.72 10.55 11.13
CA TYR A 509 7.29 10.43 11.36
C TYR A 509 6.91 10.46 12.85
N GLY A 510 7.82 10.75 13.78
CA GLY A 510 7.49 10.87 15.20
C GLY A 510 7.46 9.55 16.00
N SER A 511 7.79 8.41 15.40
CA SER A 511 7.90 7.14 16.13
C SER A 511 9.15 7.12 17.03
N VAL A 512 8.97 6.62 18.26
CA VAL A 512 10.03 6.35 19.24
C VAL A 512 9.90 4.93 19.78
N VAL A 513 10.99 4.34 20.24
CA VAL A 513 11.00 2.98 20.79
C VAL A 513 11.92 2.87 22.00
N PHE A 514 11.49 2.09 22.99
CA PHE A 514 12.33 1.65 24.10
C PHE A 514 11.87 0.30 24.67
N GLY A 515 12.74 -0.37 25.42
CA GLY A 515 12.46 -1.66 26.04
C GLY A 515 12.16 -1.54 27.53
N ILE A 516 11.32 -2.44 28.05
CA ILE A 516 11.03 -2.62 29.47
C ILE A 516 11.74 -3.89 29.95
N GLY A 517 12.62 -3.75 30.93
CA GLY A 517 13.35 -4.88 31.49
C GLY A 517 12.47 -5.87 32.24
N ARG A 518 13.01 -7.07 32.47
CA ARG A 518 12.37 -8.14 33.26
C ARG A 518 11.98 -7.71 34.67
N ASP A 519 12.84 -6.93 35.33
CA ASP A 519 12.69 -6.55 36.74
C ASP A 519 12.31 -5.06 36.89
N GLU A 520 11.87 -4.43 35.79
CA GLU A 520 11.52 -3.01 35.73
C GLU A 520 10.34 -2.68 36.64
N LYS A 521 10.37 -1.53 37.31
CA LYS A 521 9.31 -1.06 38.22
C LYS A 521 8.72 0.23 37.69
N GLY A 522 7.39 0.36 37.76
CA GLY A 522 6.67 1.51 37.23
C GLY A 522 6.39 2.62 38.24
N PRO A 523 5.84 3.76 37.76
CA PRO A 523 5.58 4.06 36.35
C PRO A 523 6.86 4.49 35.60
N LEU A 524 6.94 4.15 34.32
CA LEU A 524 7.97 4.65 33.41
C LEU A 524 7.63 6.08 33.01
N LEU A 525 8.59 6.99 33.16
CA LEU A 525 8.42 8.40 32.81
C LEU A 525 9.20 8.69 31.52
N VAL A 526 8.45 8.97 30.46
CA VAL A 526 9.00 9.42 29.17
C VAL A 526 8.81 10.93 29.10
N GLN A 527 9.91 11.67 29.05
CA GLN A 527 9.90 13.13 28.95
C GLN A 527 9.90 13.52 27.48
N ILE A 528 8.99 14.38 27.05
CA ILE A 528 8.86 14.84 25.67
C ILE A 528 8.97 16.36 25.67
N ARG A 529 9.86 16.89 24.84
CA ARG A 529 9.92 18.29 24.47
C ARG A 529 9.49 18.42 23.02
N ARG A 530 8.34 19.04 22.79
CA ARG A 530 7.76 19.28 21.47
C ARG A 530 8.56 20.34 20.69
N PRO A 531 8.44 20.37 19.34
CA PRO A 531 9.11 21.37 18.50
C PRO A 531 8.68 22.82 18.79
N ASP A 532 7.45 23.02 19.25
CA ASP A 532 6.88 24.32 19.62
C ASP A 532 7.41 24.85 20.97
N GLY A 533 8.27 24.10 21.64
CA GLY A 533 8.83 24.42 22.96
C GLY A 533 8.02 23.88 24.14
N GLY A 534 6.82 23.33 23.90
CA GLY A 534 6.01 22.65 24.90
C GLY A 534 6.73 21.43 25.48
N SER A 535 6.45 21.08 26.73
CA SER A 535 7.01 19.88 27.36
C SER A 535 5.93 19.13 28.12
N GLU A 536 5.95 17.81 28.04
CA GLU A 536 5.06 16.93 28.79
C GLU A 536 5.80 15.65 29.21
N THR A 537 5.19 14.87 30.10
CA THR A 537 5.72 13.57 30.51
C THR A 537 4.64 12.52 30.38
N ALA A 538 4.88 11.49 29.57
CA ALA A 538 4.02 10.33 29.49
C ALA A 538 4.40 9.33 30.59
N ALA A 539 3.43 8.93 31.41
CA ALA A 539 3.60 7.93 32.44
C ALA A 539 2.99 6.59 31.99
N ILE A 540 3.81 5.54 31.99
CA ILE A 540 3.40 4.20 31.53
C ILE A 540 3.50 3.25 32.70
N SER A 541 2.37 2.65 33.09
CA SER A 541 2.35 1.68 34.18
C SER A 541 3.05 0.39 33.76
N VAL A 542 3.91 -0.17 34.62
CA VAL A 542 4.56 -1.46 34.36
C VAL A 542 3.72 -2.57 34.96
N THR A 543 3.24 -3.49 34.13
CA THR A 543 2.55 -4.70 34.59
C THR A 543 3.58 -5.77 34.96
N PRO A 544 3.69 -6.16 36.25
CA PRO A 544 4.60 -7.21 36.66
C PRO A 544 4.25 -8.56 36.02
N ARG A 545 5.24 -9.42 35.83
CA ARG A 545 5.05 -10.80 35.39
C ARG A 545 5.66 -11.77 36.37
N ASP A 546 5.05 -12.95 36.46
CA ASP A 546 5.61 -14.05 37.22
C ASP A 546 6.78 -14.68 36.47
N TRP A 547 7.81 -15.05 37.23
CA TRP A 547 9.03 -15.67 36.71
C TRP A 547 9.25 -17.05 37.33
N PRO A 548 8.54 -18.10 36.86
CA PRO A 548 8.74 -19.46 37.31
C PRO A 548 10.21 -19.90 37.27
N THR A 549 10.59 -20.78 38.19
CA THR A 549 11.95 -21.36 38.21
C THR A 549 12.05 -22.56 37.29
N GLU A 550 12.92 -22.48 36.30
CA GLU A 550 13.29 -23.58 35.42
C GLU A 550 14.62 -24.22 35.88
N ARG A 551 14.56 -25.52 36.19
CA ARG A 551 15.74 -26.33 36.55
C ARG A 551 16.31 -26.99 35.29
N VAL A 552 17.53 -26.63 34.92
CA VAL A 552 18.23 -27.18 33.76
C VAL A 552 19.36 -28.08 34.27
N ASN A 553 19.15 -29.39 34.14
CA ASN A 553 20.12 -30.40 34.55
C ASN A 553 20.85 -30.95 33.33
N GLY A 554 22.11 -31.37 33.52
CA GLY A 554 22.90 -32.02 32.46
C GLY A 554 23.63 -31.06 31.52
N VAL A 555 23.66 -29.75 31.83
CA VAL A 555 24.56 -28.83 31.13
C VAL A 555 26.02 -29.16 31.49
N PRO A 556 26.99 -29.02 30.55
CA PRO A 556 28.37 -29.41 30.80
C PRO A 556 28.97 -28.72 32.04
N PRO A 557 29.57 -29.45 33.02
CA PRO A 557 30.05 -28.87 34.28
C PRO A 557 30.99 -27.67 34.12
N LYS A 558 31.86 -27.72 33.10
CA LYS A 558 32.81 -26.65 32.71
C LYS A 558 32.16 -25.34 32.24
N THR A 559 30.85 -25.31 32.10
CA THR A 559 30.06 -24.12 31.70
C THR A 559 29.26 -23.52 32.86
N VAL A 560 29.24 -24.21 34.01
CA VAL A 560 28.62 -23.72 35.26
C VAL A 560 29.69 -23.09 36.15
N ASN A 561 30.86 -23.75 36.29
CA ASN A 561 32.03 -23.22 37.00
C ASN A 561 33.27 -23.29 36.07
N PRO A 562 33.48 -22.29 35.19
CA PRO A 562 34.58 -22.30 34.24
C PRO A 562 35.94 -22.07 34.92
N PRO A 563 37.01 -22.79 34.52
CA PRO A 563 38.37 -22.48 34.93
C PRO A 563 38.78 -21.03 34.58
N PRO A 564 39.76 -20.40 35.26
CA PRO A 564 40.10 -18.98 35.05
C PRO A 564 40.36 -18.58 33.59
N ALA A 565 41.09 -19.39 32.82
CA ALA A 565 41.36 -19.13 31.41
C ALA A 565 40.09 -19.15 30.54
N ILE A 566 39.13 -20.00 30.89
CA ILE A 566 37.82 -20.07 30.24
C ILE A 566 36.94 -18.90 30.66
N ALA A 567 36.98 -18.50 31.94
CA ALA A 567 36.29 -17.31 32.43
C ALA A 567 36.74 -16.04 31.67
N GLU A 568 38.04 -15.91 31.40
CA GLU A 568 38.57 -14.80 30.59
C GLU A 568 38.13 -14.87 29.12
N ARG A 569 38.04 -16.06 28.51
CA ARG A 569 37.45 -16.22 27.16
C ARG A 569 36.00 -15.75 27.15
N ILE A 570 35.20 -16.23 28.10
CA ILE A 570 33.77 -15.86 28.23
C ILE A 570 33.62 -14.35 28.37
N LYS A 571 34.44 -13.72 29.22
CA LYS A 571 34.43 -12.27 29.44
C LYS A 571 34.72 -11.49 28.15
N ARG A 572 35.72 -11.92 27.36
CA ARG A 572 36.04 -11.29 26.07
C ARG A 572 34.92 -11.47 25.04
N GLU A 573 34.40 -12.68 24.89
CA GLU A 573 33.31 -12.98 23.94
C GLU A 573 32.03 -12.20 24.30
N GLN A 574 31.70 -12.12 25.58
CA GLN A 574 30.55 -11.33 26.05
C GLN A 574 30.75 -9.85 25.76
N ALA A 575 31.97 -9.31 25.93
CA ALA A 575 32.28 -7.93 25.59
C ALA A 575 32.10 -7.66 24.08
N GLN A 576 32.49 -8.59 23.21
CA GLN A 576 32.28 -8.48 21.76
C GLN A 576 30.79 -8.45 21.39
N VAL A 577 29.99 -9.35 21.97
CA VAL A 577 28.54 -9.39 21.74
C VAL A 577 27.86 -8.12 22.25
N THR A 578 28.28 -7.59 23.41
CA THR A 578 27.76 -6.33 23.94
C THR A 578 28.13 -5.15 23.04
N ALA A 579 29.37 -5.09 22.55
CA ALA A 579 29.80 -4.03 21.63
C ALA A 579 29.01 -4.02 20.31
N ALA A 580 28.47 -5.16 19.87
CA ALA A 580 27.65 -5.26 18.66
C ALA A 580 26.19 -4.79 18.84
N ARG A 581 25.77 -4.38 20.05
CA ARG A 581 24.39 -3.94 20.37
C ARG A 581 24.26 -2.42 20.60
N VAL A 582 25.32 -1.67 20.37
CA VAL A 582 25.35 -0.21 20.61
C VAL A 582 24.86 0.60 19.42
N ARG A 583 24.59 -0.06 18.29
CA ARG A 583 24.20 0.61 17.05
C ARG A 583 22.88 1.34 17.23
N ASP A 584 22.88 2.60 16.81
CA ASP A 584 21.74 3.49 16.90
C ASP A 584 21.73 4.35 15.65
N ASP A 585 20.90 4.00 14.67
CA ASP A 585 20.81 4.67 13.38
C ASP A 585 19.36 4.96 12.99
N ASN A 586 19.16 5.61 11.84
CA ASN A 586 17.86 6.11 11.40
C ASN A 586 16.95 5.03 10.79
N ARG A 587 17.36 3.76 10.72
CA ARG A 587 16.50 2.70 10.18
C ARG A 587 15.38 2.41 11.17
N THR A 588 14.21 2.15 10.62
CA THR A 588 13.00 1.86 11.39
C THR A 588 12.52 0.44 11.16
N ASP A 589 13.44 -0.52 10.97
CA ASP A 589 13.06 -1.90 10.66
C ASP A 589 12.26 -2.55 11.80
N PHE A 590 12.45 -2.07 13.04
CA PHE A 590 11.70 -2.47 14.24
C PHE A 590 10.18 -2.16 14.17
N THR A 591 9.74 -1.33 13.22
CA THR A 591 8.31 -1.04 13.02
C THR A 591 7.58 -2.14 12.26
N GLN A 592 8.30 -3.05 11.58
CA GLN A 592 7.71 -4.24 10.97
C GLN A 592 7.08 -5.14 12.04
N THR A 593 6.02 -5.86 11.66
CA THR A 593 5.49 -6.97 12.47
C THR A 593 6.49 -8.11 12.41
N PHE A 594 7.04 -8.52 13.56
CA PHE A 594 8.05 -9.57 13.61
C PHE A 594 7.43 -10.93 13.32
N ILE A 595 8.15 -11.77 12.57
CA ILE A 595 7.76 -13.16 12.30
C ILE A 595 8.58 -14.14 13.13
N TRP A 596 8.08 -15.36 13.27
CA TRP A 596 8.83 -16.45 13.90
C TRP A 596 10.10 -16.77 13.10
N PRO A 597 11.30 -16.79 13.75
CA PRO A 597 12.54 -17.18 13.07
C PRO A 597 12.58 -18.69 12.77
N VAL A 598 11.91 -19.51 13.59
CA VAL A 598 11.59 -20.93 13.37
C VAL A 598 10.25 -21.24 14.05
N GLN A 599 9.51 -22.24 13.56
CA GLN A 599 8.30 -22.74 14.21
C GLN A 599 8.60 -24.07 14.93
N GLY A 600 8.29 -24.13 16.21
CA GLY A 600 8.51 -25.30 17.04
C GLY A 600 7.96 -25.13 18.46
N ARG A 601 8.15 -26.14 19.30
CA ARG A 601 7.71 -26.08 20.69
C ARG A 601 8.60 -25.12 21.49
N ILE A 602 8.00 -24.17 22.18
CA ILE A 602 8.71 -23.32 23.15
C ILE A 602 9.18 -24.21 24.32
N SER A 603 10.50 -24.37 24.47
CA SER A 603 11.14 -25.17 25.53
C SER A 603 11.70 -24.33 26.68
N GLY A 604 11.75 -23.01 26.52
CA GLY A 604 12.22 -22.08 27.55
C GLY A 604 11.65 -20.70 27.28
N ARG A 605 11.15 -20.03 28.32
CA ARG A 605 10.50 -18.71 28.20
C ARG A 605 11.38 -17.61 28.77
N PHE A 606 11.24 -16.40 28.22
CA PHE A 606 11.93 -15.21 28.69
C PHE A 606 11.65 -14.97 30.18
N GLY A 607 12.67 -14.53 30.90
CA GLY A 607 12.60 -14.10 32.28
C GLY A 607 12.40 -15.21 33.32
N ASN A 608 12.15 -16.47 32.94
CA ASN A 608 12.12 -17.58 33.88
C ASN A 608 13.45 -17.70 34.63
N ALA A 609 13.38 -17.83 35.97
CA ALA A 609 14.56 -17.96 36.80
C ALA A 609 15.28 -19.28 36.47
N ARG A 610 16.60 -19.28 36.39
CA ARG A 610 17.36 -20.48 35.99
C ARG A 610 18.11 -21.07 37.18
N VAL A 611 18.04 -22.39 37.32
CA VAL A 611 18.91 -23.15 38.23
C VAL A 611 19.65 -24.19 37.38
N TYR A 612 20.96 -24.05 37.25
CA TYR A 612 21.81 -24.92 36.44
C TYR A 612 22.54 -25.92 37.35
N ASN A 613 22.26 -27.21 37.20
CA ASN A 613 22.87 -28.27 38.03
C ASN A 613 22.81 -27.96 39.55
N GLY A 614 21.69 -27.40 40.02
CA GLY A 614 21.49 -27.02 41.43
C GLY A 614 22.01 -25.64 41.85
N GLN A 615 22.69 -24.89 40.97
CA GLN A 615 23.20 -23.55 41.26
C GLN A 615 22.30 -22.45 40.64
N PRO A 616 21.94 -21.39 41.38
CA PRO A 616 21.20 -20.25 40.83
C PRO A 616 21.97 -19.57 39.69
N GLY A 617 21.25 -19.21 38.62
CA GLY A 617 21.77 -18.45 37.49
C GLY A 617 20.88 -17.28 37.12
N ALA A 618 21.34 -16.48 36.15
CA ALA A 618 20.55 -15.38 35.61
C ALA A 618 19.25 -15.87 34.94
N GLY A 619 18.20 -15.05 35.01
CA GLY A 619 16.95 -15.30 34.31
C GLY A 619 17.16 -15.48 32.81
N HIS A 620 16.28 -16.27 32.18
CA HIS A 620 16.39 -16.60 30.77
C HIS A 620 16.29 -15.36 29.88
N SER A 621 17.24 -15.19 28.96
CA SER A 621 17.40 -13.94 28.19
C SER A 621 16.57 -13.84 26.91
N GLY A 622 15.75 -14.84 26.60
CA GLY A 622 15.03 -14.93 25.34
C GLY A 622 14.01 -16.06 25.37
N MET A 623 13.73 -16.64 24.22
CA MET A 623 12.82 -17.76 24.03
C MET A 623 13.57 -18.91 23.35
N ASP A 624 13.49 -20.11 23.94
CA ASP A 624 14.05 -21.31 23.34
C ASP A 624 12.98 -22.05 22.55
N ILE A 625 13.27 -22.35 21.29
CA ILE A 625 12.36 -23.04 20.37
C ILE A 625 13.01 -24.35 19.94
N ALA A 626 12.47 -25.48 20.43
CA ALA A 626 13.00 -26.81 20.16
C ALA A 626 12.61 -27.28 18.75
N VAL A 627 13.60 -27.44 17.89
CA VAL A 627 13.49 -27.96 16.51
C VAL A 627 14.78 -28.72 16.13
N PRO A 628 14.74 -29.66 15.16
CA PRO A 628 15.92 -30.44 14.77
C PRO A 628 17.10 -29.57 14.30
N THR A 629 18.32 -30.08 14.53
CA THR A 629 19.55 -29.49 13.97
C THR A 629 19.44 -29.37 12.44
N GLY A 630 19.91 -28.26 11.89
CA GLY A 630 19.86 -27.97 10.45
C GLY A 630 18.60 -27.24 10.00
N THR A 631 17.57 -27.11 10.85
CA THR A 631 16.37 -26.30 10.56
C THR A 631 16.76 -24.87 10.20
N PRO A 632 16.36 -24.33 9.03
CA PRO A 632 16.70 -22.97 8.62
C PRO A 632 16.11 -21.93 9.58
N VAL A 633 16.96 -21.00 10.04
CA VAL A 633 16.58 -19.85 10.85
C VAL A 633 16.37 -18.66 9.91
N LYS A 634 15.20 -18.04 9.99
CA LYS A 634 14.83 -16.87 9.20
C LYS A 634 15.01 -15.57 9.97
N ALA A 635 15.29 -14.48 9.27
CA ALA A 635 15.29 -13.14 9.85
C ALA A 635 13.85 -12.75 10.26
N PRO A 636 13.60 -12.42 11.54
CA PRO A 636 12.25 -12.12 12.04
C PRO A 636 11.74 -10.74 11.60
N ALA A 637 12.64 -9.84 11.20
CA ALA A 637 12.38 -8.57 10.54
C ALA A 637 13.62 -8.20 9.71
N ALA A 638 13.51 -7.21 8.81
CA ALA A 638 14.69 -6.72 8.10
C ALA A 638 15.72 -6.13 9.08
N GLY A 639 16.99 -6.16 8.72
CA GLY A 639 18.05 -5.62 9.59
C GLY A 639 19.45 -5.75 9.02
N VAL A 640 20.43 -5.29 9.79
CA VAL A 640 21.85 -5.39 9.44
C VAL A 640 22.56 -6.33 10.41
N VAL A 641 23.34 -7.26 9.91
CA VAL A 641 24.11 -8.20 10.73
C VAL A 641 25.23 -7.44 11.45
N THR A 642 25.20 -7.39 12.77
CA THR A 642 26.21 -6.68 13.59
C THR A 642 27.21 -7.59 14.27
N PHE A 643 26.90 -8.88 14.38
CA PHE A 643 27.81 -9.89 14.92
C PHE A 643 27.52 -11.26 14.32
N ALA A 644 28.55 -11.99 13.92
CA ALA A 644 28.46 -13.38 13.48
C ALA A 644 29.69 -14.13 14.03
N GLY A 645 29.48 -14.99 15.02
CA GLY A 645 30.53 -15.76 15.68
C GLY A 645 30.18 -17.25 15.67
N PRO A 646 30.96 -18.13 15.02
CA PRO A 646 30.59 -19.53 14.85
C PRO A 646 30.81 -20.40 16.10
N ASP A 647 31.69 -20.00 17.02
CA ASP A 647 32.08 -20.81 18.18
C ASP A 647 32.33 -19.96 19.44
N LEU A 648 31.27 -19.37 20.00
CA LEU A 648 31.36 -18.77 21.33
C LEU A 648 31.22 -19.85 22.40
N TYR A 649 31.98 -19.73 23.49
CA TYR A 649 32.09 -20.79 24.50
C TYR A 649 30.74 -21.14 25.15
N LEU A 650 29.92 -20.12 25.48
CA LEU A 650 28.62 -20.33 26.12
C LEU A 650 27.47 -20.42 25.12
N THR A 651 27.49 -19.60 24.08
CA THR A 651 26.35 -19.44 23.17
C THR A 651 26.51 -20.20 21.85
N GLY A 652 27.69 -20.78 21.60
CA GLY A 652 27.99 -21.49 20.35
C GLY A 652 27.90 -20.56 19.14
N GLY A 653 27.38 -21.07 18.03
CA GLY A 653 27.07 -20.26 16.86
C GLY A 653 26.09 -19.14 17.25
N THR A 654 26.54 -17.89 17.10
CA THR A 654 25.88 -16.68 17.60
C THR A 654 25.79 -15.64 16.49
N LEU A 655 24.57 -15.18 16.20
CA LEU A 655 24.28 -14.16 15.20
C LEU A 655 23.46 -13.02 15.84
N LEU A 656 23.85 -11.77 15.62
CA LEU A 656 23.06 -10.59 16.00
C LEU A 656 22.60 -9.85 14.75
N LEU A 657 21.35 -9.42 14.77
CA LEU A 657 20.67 -8.67 13.73
C LEU A 657 20.11 -7.37 14.31
N ASP A 658 20.54 -6.24 13.79
CA ASP A 658 20.11 -4.90 14.23
C ASP A 658 18.98 -4.36 13.34
N HIS A 659 17.88 -3.96 13.99
CA HIS A 659 16.63 -3.49 13.39
C HIS A 659 16.47 -1.95 13.47
N GLY A 660 17.53 -1.23 13.84
CA GLY A 660 17.51 0.22 14.04
C GLY A 660 16.99 0.66 15.42
N PHE A 661 17.27 1.91 15.78
CA PHE A 661 16.89 2.57 17.06
C PHE A 661 17.30 1.75 18.31
N GLY A 662 18.39 0.99 18.22
CA GLY A 662 18.89 0.13 19.29
C GLY A 662 18.16 -1.21 19.45
N VAL A 663 17.15 -1.51 18.61
CA VAL A 663 16.42 -2.79 18.65
C VAL A 663 17.22 -3.87 17.91
N SER A 664 17.45 -5.02 18.55
CA SER A 664 18.20 -6.12 17.94
C SER A 664 17.67 -7.50 18.33
N SER A 665 17.78 -8.45 17.40
CA SER A 665 17.58 -9.89 17.63
C SER A 665 18.93 -10.59 17.82
N ASN A 666 18.98 -11.60 18.69
CA ASN A 666 20.12 -12.51 18.82
C ASN A 666 19.71 -13.97 18.71
N PHE A 667 20.46 -14.74 17.93
CA PHE A 667 20.23 -16.15 17.64
C PHE A 667 21.43 -16.95 18.14
N LEU A 668 21.22 -17.93 19.02
CA LEU A 668 22.29 -18.73 19.62
C LEU A 668 22.14 -20.22 19.31
N HIS A 669 23.18 -20.97 19.68
CA HIS A 669 23.28 -22.41 19.51
C HIS A 669 23.25 -22.87 18.04
N LEU A 670 23.59 -21.98 17.10
CA LEU A 670 23.51 -22.23 15.67
C LEU A 670 24.54 -23.27 15.20
N SER A 671 24.15 -24.13 14.26
CA SER A 671 25.04 -25.11 13.61
C SER A 671 25.82 -24.51 12.43
N ARG A 672 25.24 -23.50 11.78
CA ARG A 672 25.87 -22.69 10.73
C ARG A 672 25.29 -21.28 10.71
N ILE A 673 26.04 -20.35 10.16
CA ILE A 673 25.64 -18.97 9.91
C ILE A 673 25.83 -18.71 8.42
N ASP A 674 24.78 -18.24 7.74
CA ASP A 674 24.72 -18.13 6.28
C ASP A 674 24.95 -16.67 5.80
N VAL A 675 25.23 -15.74 6.72
CA VAL A 675 25.43 -14.30 6.49
C VAL A 675 26.67 -13.77 7.21
N LYS A 676 27.19 -12.62 6.79
CA LYS A 676 28.37 -11.97 7.39
C LYS A 676 28.03 -10.61 7.99
N VAL A 677 28.88 -10.13 8.91
CA VAL A 677 28.76 -8.80 9.50
C VAL A 677 28.75 -7.73 8.40
N GLY A 678 27.79 -6.81 8.47
CA GLY A 678 27.55 -5.77 7.48
C GLY A 678 26.49 -6.13 6.44
N ASP A 679 26.09 -7.39 6.32
CA ASP A 679 25.02 -7.76 5.40
C ASP A 679 23.68 -7.15 5.84
N ARG A 680 22.97 -6.58 4.87
CA ARG A 680 21.55 -6.25 4.99
C ARG A 680 20.75 -7.50 4.67
N VAL A 681 19.81 -7.86 5.54
CA VAL A 681 18.90 -8.99 5.32
C VAL A 681 17.46 -8.51 5.36
N GLU A 682 16.61 -9.17 4.57
CA GLU A 682 15.17 -8.92 4.54
C GLU A 682 14.41 -9.90 5.44
N GLN A 683 13.23 -9.50 5.91
CA GLN A 683 12.37 -10.37 6.70
C GLN A 683 12.09 -11.69 5.96
N GLY A 684 12.20 -12.83 6.66
CA GLY A 684 12.00 -14.15 6.09
C GLY A 684 13.21 -14.74 5.36
N GLN A 685 14.26 -13.96 5.10
CA GLN A 685 15.51 -14.48 4.55
C GLN A 685 16.14 -15.50 5.50
N VAL A 686 16.65 -16.62 4.96
CA VAL A 686 17.41 -17.60 5.73
C VAL A 686 18.78 -17.03 6.07
N ILE A 687 19.12 -17.00 7.36
CA ILE A 687 20.34 -16.36 7.88
C ILE A 687 21.26 -17.32 8.62
N ALA A 688 20.75 -18.49 9.03
CA ALA A 688 21.50 -19.49 9.79
C ALA A 688 20.74 -20.83 9.82
N ALA A 689 21.25 -21.81 10.55
CA ALA A 689 20.47 -22.98 10.95
C ALA A 689 20.63 -23.36 12.41
N VAL A 690 19.57 -23.96 12.95
CA VAL A 690 19.49 -24.44 14.33
C VAL A 690 20.56 -25.50 14.59
N GLY A 691 21.16 -25.47 15.77
CA GLY A 691 22.14 -26.44 16.22
C GLY A 691 21.96 -26.79 17.69
N ALA A 692 23.03 -27.27 18.30
CA ALA A 692 23.13 -27.60 19.72
C ALA A 692 24.53 -27.22 20.25
N THR A 693 25.15 -26.17 19.68
CA THR A 693 26.52 -25.75 20.01
C THR A 693 26.57 -24.91 21.29
N GLY A 694 27.72 -24.85 21.97
CA GLY A 694 27.86 -24.09 23.22
C GLY A 694 27.20 -24.79 24.41
N ARG A 695 26.56 -24.02 25.31
CA ARG A 695 25.84 -24.54 26.48
C ARG A 695 24.39 -24.88 26.13
N ALA A 696 24.19 -26.00 25.44
CA ALA A 696 22.89 -26.55 25.08
C ALA A 696 22.78 -28.02 25.53
N THR A 697 21.57 -28.45 25.92
CA THR A 697 21.28 -29.87 26.27
C THR A 697 20.65 -30.66 25.12
N GLY A 698 20.32 -29.99 24.01
CA GLY A 698 19.77 -30.59 22.79
C GLY A 698 19.49 -29.52 21.72
N PRO A 699 19.04 -29.94 20.51
CA PRO A 699 18.77 -29.02 19.41
C PRO A 699 17.63 -28.03 19.70
N HIS A 700 17.95 -26.74 19.67
CA HIS A 700 16.97 -25.64 19.79
C HIS A 700 17.57 -24.32 19.27
N LEU A 701 16.70 -23.39 18.88
CA LEU A 701 17.07 -22.00 18.67
C LEU A 701 16.81 -21.21 19.97
N HIS A 702 17.84 -20.58 20.52
CA HIS A 702 17.60 -19.47 21.44
C HIS A 702 17.46 -18.19 20.63
N TRP A 703 16.26 -17.60 20.65
CA TRP A 703 16.01 -16.28 20.09
C TRP A 703 15.82 -15.29 21.23
N GLY A 704 16.69 -14.30 21.34
CA GLY A 704 16.52 -13.17 22.26
C GLY A 704 16.30 -11.87 21.50
N MET A 705 15.78 -10.88 22.22
CA MET A 705 15.62 -9.53 21.72
C MET A 705 16.09 -8.50 22.74
N ASN A 706 16.59 -7.38 22.26
CA ASN A 706 17.15 -6.33 23.09
C ASN A 706 16.77 -4.95 22.53
N TRP A 707 16.59 -3.98 23.42
CA TRP A 707 16.72 -2.56 23.15
C TRP A 707 17.98 -2.07 23.87
N PHE A 708 19.06 -1.85 23.12
CA PHE A 708 20.41 -1.68 23.64
C PHE A 708 20.81 -2.80 24.61
N ASP A 709 21.02 -2.48 25.88
CA ASP A 709 21.35 -3.39 26.97
C ASP A 709 20.13 -3.95 27.69
N THR A 710 18.93 -3.42 27.40
CA THR A 710 17.67 -3.89 27.98
C THR A 710 17.17 -5.11 27.22
N ARG A 711 17.10 -6.26 27.89
CA ARG A 711 16.53 -7.48 27.33
C ARG A 711 15.00 -7.43 27.37
N ILE A 712 14.38 -7.84 26.27
CA ILE A 712 12.93 -7.86 26.09
C ILE A 712 12.47 -9.25 25.65
N ASP A 713 11.19 -9.56 25.85
CA ASP A 713 10.56 -10.83 25.55
C ASP A 713 10.20 -10.90 24.05
N PRO A 714 10.84 -11.80 23.27
CA PRO A 714 10.50 -11.96 21.86
C PRO A 714 9.04 -12.36 21.63
N LEU A 715 8.41 -13.05 22.60
CA LEU A 715 7.01 -13.45 22.47
C LEU A 715 6.07 -12.25 22.49
N LEU A 716 6.32 -11.26 23.36
CA LEU A 716 5.54 -10.02 23.38
C LEU A 716 5.75 -9.19 22.11
N VAL A 717 6.91 -9.31 21.46
CA VAL A 717 7.15 -8.65 20.18
C VAL A 717 6.38 -9.34 19.05
N LEU A 718 6.26 -10.67 19.07
CA LEU A 718 5.43 -11.43 18.11
C LEU A 718 3.93 -11.18 18.30
N GLU A 719 3.49 -10.99 19.55
CA GLU A 719 2.09 -10.73 19.90
C GLU A 719 1.66 -9.28 19.62
N ARG A 720 2.62 -8.41 19.24
CA ARG A 720 2.35 -7.05 18.80
C ARG A 720 1.65 -7.09 17.43
N LYS A 721 0.33 -6.90 17.45
CA LYS A 721 -0.50 -6.75 16.25
C LYS A 721 -0.32 -5.37 15.64
#